data_AF-A0A971WC93-F1
#
_entry.id   AF-A0A971WC93-F1
#
_cell.length_a   1.000
_cell.length_b   1.000
_cell.length_c   1.000
_cell.angle_alpha   90.00
_cell.angle_beta   90.00
_cell.angle_gamma   90.00
#
_symmetry.space_group_name_H-M   'P 1'
#
loop_
_entity.id
_entity.type
_entity.pdbx_description
1 polymer ?
#
loop_
_entity_poly.entity_id
_entity_poly.type
_entity_poly.pdbx_seq_one_letter_code
_entity_poly.pdbx_strand_id
1 'polypeptide(L)'
;MFFQSQKASNMQKYPLYNRSIGFLLLLLFFLAVGMISFFPASATAQEVIHFSDRELEAAVRQALNQPAGVLTSADLARLETLEAARQNISDLSGLEYAVNLKSLNLYENSVADLACLKGLTRLQYLNLGGNRIREISPLQSLTALEELDLSHNTVQDIDALKNLTRLKALNLQGNSISTLTPLESLRNLQSLSLSGTLQGNSTASLSRLTRLQRLALTDGQISDIAFLTNLKQLQWLDLRNNRISKLEPLQGLSRLEHLSLGNNLVEDLTPLGRLRRLRHLDLSNNRVRDIAPLVRLRNIQWIELQNNFLELGEGKQARRDVDKLLSAGAEVITSPQKLPLYRGNGLVIAEAGSGGKLLRTPKEHYFTLLNHSAGWRIKSFTAAHQGGKPLDRIRELGYRTSATFSWYSVRENNCVGDNEETFFTVTCRQPGPVQLGLAIQVWPGYAGDPERSFYISQVILENMETGDLYTVELKPDQPLQSNLADYKGGSLQQDYQEKSASNRAGLKQLLADALQQRASSLEVRYSGENLQMPAELENMLEEILQSDDYLRYSQRSRSISWSRQPGGDLLLNFRFNYLATREEENIVNQQVTRILREILTPGMDDHQKTKAVHDYIVANVAYDLSYREHSAYAALVKGQAVCQGYALLMYKMLTEAGIQARIISGQARGEDHAWNMVNLEGIWYHLDATWNDPVPDAPGRVRYDYYNRTDAQMAATHTWERNLYPAAQTPYPRERLL
;
A
#
# COMPACT_ATOMS: atom_id res chain seq x y z
N MET A 1 30.74 -13.98 -80.68
CA MET A 1 30.28 -15.39 -80.55
C MET A 1 29.24 -15.40 -79.43
N PHE A 2 28.02 -15.93 -79.54
CA PHE A 2 27.24 -16.45 -80.68
C PHE A 2 25.80 -16.69 -80.17
N PHE A 3 24.69 -16.11 -80.64
CA PHE A 3 24.39 -14.91 -81.45
C PHE A 3 23.96 -13.76 -80.48
N GLN A 4 23.20 -12.66 -80.69
CA GLN A 4 22.24 -12.11 -81.68
C GLN A 4 20.80 -12.71 -81.74
N SER A 5 19.73 -12.03 -82.19
CA SER A 5 19.28 -10.60 -82.15
C SER A 5 17.78 -10.54 -82.62
N GLN A 6 16.99 -9.44 -82.75
CA GLN A 6 17.16 -7.98 -82.64
C GLN A 6 15.78 -7.24 -82.58
N LYS A 7 15.64 -6.11 -81.85
CA LYS A 7 14.56 -5.08 -81.94
C LYS A 7 13.11 -5.54 -81.62
N ALA A 8 12.11 -4.74 -81.23
CA ALA A 8 11.87 -3.29 -80.99
C ALA A 8 11.01 -2.50 -82.02
N SER A 9 9.96 -1.85 -81.47
CA SER A 9 9.29 -0.59 -81.88
C SER A 9 8.09 -0.54 -82.85
N ASN A 10 7.08 0.24 -82.41
CA ASN A 10 6.31 1.28 -83.13
C ASN A 10 4.87 1.06 -83.67
N MET A 11 4.01 2.02 -83.26
CA MET A 11 2.77 2.53 -83.89
C MET A 11 1.51 1.61 -83.87
N GLN A 12 0.26 2.12 -83.90
CA GLN A 12 -0.22 3.50 -84.16
C GLN A 12 -1.41 3.92 -83.24
N LYS A 13 -2.27 4.88 -83.65
CA LYS A 13 -3.18 5.70 -82.79
C LYS A 13 -4.69 5.31 -82.86
N TYR A 14 -5.45 5.77 -81.86
CA TYR A 14 -6.92 5.99 -81.75
C TYR A 14 -7.57 6.70 -83.00
N PRO A 15 -8.93 6.88 -83.17
CA PRO A 15 -10.02 6.85 -82.14
C PRO A 15 -11.49 6.42 -82.50
N LEU A 16 -12.28 6.12 -81.45
CA LEU A 16 -13.72 6.49 -81.18
C LEU A 16 -14.95 6.00 -82.02
N TYR A 17 -16.14 6.19 -81.40
CA TYR A 17 -17.55 5.96 -81.83
C TYR A 17 -18.06 4.49 -81.87
N ASN A 18 -19.31 4.13 -81.54
CA ASN A 18 -20.49 4.92 -81.09
C ASN A 18 -21.37 4.16 -80.03
N ARG A 19 -22.54 4.73 -79.68
CA ARG A 19 -23.40 4.44 -78.51
C ARG A 19 -24.45 3.32 -78.66
N SER A 20 -24.77 2.72 -77.50
CA SER A 20 -26.10 2.37 -76.94
C SER A 20 -27.26 1.92 -77.86
N ILE A 21 -27.76 0.69 -77.61
CA ILE A 21 -29.17 0.24 -77.61
C ILE A 21 -29.24 -1.03 -76.72
N GLY A 22 -30.38 -1.30 -76.05
CA GLY A 22 -30.62 -2.61 -75.40
C GLY A 22 -31.27 -2.61 -74.00
N PHE A 23 -31.46 -1.47 -73.34
CA PHE A 23 -31.96 -1.42 -71.95
C PHE A 23 -33.49 -1.23 -71.86
N LEU A 24 -34.28 -2.04 -72.56
CA LEU A 24 -35.76 -2.02 -72.44
C LEU A 24 -36.46 -3.28 -73.03
N LEU A 25 -36.39 -4.45 -72.36
CA LEU A 25 -37.27 -5.61 -72.70
C LEU A 25 -37.32 -6.76 -71.66
N LEU A 26 -37.06 -6.50 -70.37
CA LEU A 26 -36.98 -7.57 -69.35
C LEU A 26 -37.58 -7.17 -67.98
N LEU A 27 -38.64 -6.37 -67.99
CA LEU A 27 -39.32 -5.91 -66.77
C LEU A 27 -40.82 -5.68 -67.02
N LEU A 28 -41.56 -6.74 -67.36
CA LEU A 28 -43.04 -6.85 -67.29
C LEU A 28 -43.56 -8.26 -67.69
N PHE A 29 -43.07 -9.32 -67.03
CA PHE A 29 -43.70 -10.65 -67.13
C PHE A 29 -43.72 -11.42 -65.80
N PHE A 30 -44.04 -10.70 -64.72
CA PHE A 30 -44.59 -11.32 -63.51
C PHE A 30 -46.12 -11.17 -63.56
N LEU A 31 -46.84 -12.26 -63.85
CA LEU A 31 -48.12 -12.63 -63.21
C LEU A 31 -48.68 -13.94 -63.80
N ALA A 32 -49.38 -14.70 -62.95
CA ALA A 32 -50.28 -15.82 -63.26
C ALA A 32 -49.71 -17.15 -63.84
N VAL A 33 -49.34 -18.04 -62.89
CA VAL A 33 -49.58 -19.51 -62.89
C VAL A 33 -48.89 -20.39 -63.94
N GLY A 34 -47.93 -21.18 -63.45
CA GLY A 34 -47.43 -22.41 -64.07
C GLY A 34 -46.67 -23.23 -63.03
N MET A 35 -47.38 -23.98 -62.17
CA MET A 35 -46.77 -24.66 -61.02
C MET A 35 -45.86 -25.81 -61.45
N ILE A 36 -44.54 -25.62 -61.29
CA ILE A 36 -43.58 -26.71 -61.10
C ILE A 36 -42.75 -26.41 -59.84
N SER A 37 -42.73 -27.38 -58.94
CA SER A 37 -42.12 -27.43 -57.62
C SER A 37 -40.88 -26.54 -57.39
N PHE A 38 -41.01 -25.59 -56.46
CA PHE A 38 -39.87 -24.97 -55.79
C PHE A 38 -39.12 -26.04 -54.97
N PHE A 39 -37.94 -26.46 -55.43
CA PHE A 39 -36.99 -27.23 -54.63
C PHE A 39 -35.77 -26.37 -54.28
N PRO A 40 -35.78 -25.62 -53.16
CA PRO A 40 -34.58 -25.04 -52.58
C PRO A 40 -33.77 -26.14 -51.86
N ALA A 41 -32.99 -26.90 -52.63
CA ALA A 41 -31.95 -27.79 -52.13
C ALA A 41 -30.66 -27.56 -52.94
N SER A 42 -29.47 -27.55 -52.35
CA SER A 42 -29.16 -27.93 -50.96
C SER A 42 -29.39 -26.80 -49.96
N ALA A 43 -30.02 -27.12 -48.83
CA ALA A 43 -29.62 -26.48 -47.58
C ALA A 43 -28.16 -26.87 -47.31
N THR A 44 -27.31 -25.94 -46.88
CA THR A 44 -26.02 -26.31 -46.29
C THR A 44 -26.31 -27.13 -45.04
N ALA A 45 -25.82 -28.37 -44.97
CA ALA A 45 -25.94 -29.18 -43.77
C ALA A 45 -25.32 -28.41 -42.60
N GLN A 46 -26.15 -27.97 -41.65
CA GLN A 46 -25.70 -27.25 -40.47
C GLN A 46 -24.98 -28.26 -39.57
N GLU A 47 -23.65 -28.23 -39.61
CA GLU A 47 -22.80 -29.13 -38.85
C GLU A 47 -23.14 -29.05 -37.36
N VAL A 48 -23.37 -30.22 -36.76
CA VAL A 48 -23.74 -30.37 -35.35
C VAL A 48 -22.48 -30.26 -34.52
N ILE A 49 -22.44 -29.30 -33.60
CA ILE A 49 -21.26 -29.04 -32.79
C ILE A 49 -21.34 -29.88 -31.52
N HIS A 50 -20.31 -30.70 -31.31
CA HIS A 50 -20.11 -31.49 -30.10
C HIS A 50 -18.99 -30.88 -29.28
N PHE A 51 -19.31 -30.37 -28.10
CA PHE A 51 -18.33 -29.82 -27.16
C PHE A 51 -17.77 -30.94 -26.28
N SER A 52 -16.45 -31.04 -26.16
CA SER A 52 -15.80 -31.92 -25.18
C SER A 52 -16.00 -31.41 -23.75
N ASP A 53 -15.99 -30.09 -23.60
CA ASP A 53 -16.06 -29.37 -22.33
C ASP A 53 -17.48 -28.87 -22.06
N ARG A 54 -18.07 -29.35 -20.95
CA ARG A 54 -19.47 -29.06 -20.60
C ARG A 54 -19.69 -27.64 -20.08
N GLU A 55 -18.67 -27.06 -19.46
CA GLU A 55 -18.77 -25.70 -18.93
C GLU A 55 -18.69 -24.69 -20.08
N LEU A 56 -17.87 -25.00 -21.10
CA LEU A 56 -17.89 -24.28 -22.38
C LEU A 56 -19.24 -24.43 -23.11
N GLU A 57 -19.81 -25.63 -23.17
CA GLU A 57 -21.15 -25.83 -23.76
C GLU A 57 -22.20 -24.98 -23.02
N ALA A 58 -22.17 -24.98 -21.68
CA ALA A 58 -23.06 -24.18 -20.85
C ALA A 58 -22.90 -22.68 -21.11
N ALA A 59 -21.66 -22.17 -21.20
CA ALA A 59 -21.37 -20.78 -21.52
C ALA A 59 -21.88 -20.38 -22.91
N VAL A 60 -21.66 -21.22 -23.92
CA VAL A 60 -22.17 -21.02 -25.29
C VAL A 60 -23.69 -21.03 -25.32
N ARG A 61 -24.35 -21.96 -24.61
CA ARG A 61 -25.82 -22.01 -24.49
C ARG A 61 -26.40 -20.78 -23.79
N GLN A 62 -25.73 -20.28 -22.75
CA GLN A 62 -26.12 -19.06 -22.06
C GLN A 62 -25.99 -17.83 -22.99
N ALA A 63 -24.86 -17.69 -23.69
CA ALA A 63 -24.61 -16.59 -24.62
C ALA A 63 -25.56 -16.59 -25.84
N LEU A 64 -25.97 -17.77 -26.32
CA LEU A 64 -26.96 -17.92 -27.39
C LEU A 64 -28.43 -17.86 -26.92
N ASN A 65 -28.66 -17.86 -25.60
CA ASN A 65 -29.97 -18.02 -24.96
C ASN A 65 -30.71 -19.30 -25.43
N GLN A 66 -29.97 -20.41 -25.54
CA GLN A 66 -30.39 -21.70 -26.12
C GLN A 66 -30.12 -22.86 -25.14
N PRO A 67 -30.89 -22.97 -24.04
CA PRO A 67 -30.60 -23.87 -22.92
C PRO A 67 -30.77 -25.37 -23.23
N ALA A 68 -31.37 -25.72 -24.36
CA ALA A 68 -31.62 -27.10 -24.78
C ALA A 68 -31.57 -27.24 -26.30
N GLY A 69 -31.64 -28.48 -26.79
CA GLY A 69 -31.57 -28.79 -28.23
C GLY A 69 -30.14 -28.81 -28.77
N VAL A 70 -30.02 -29.19 -30.04
CA VAL A 70 -28.73 -29.29 -30.73
C VAL A 70 -28.14 -27.89 -30.98
N LEU A 71 -26.82 -27.74 -30.85
CA LEU A 71 -26.08 -26.55 -31.28
C LEU A 71 -25.47 -26.81 -32.66
N THR A 72 -25.59 -25.84 -33.56
CA THR A 72 -25.03 -25.95 -34.91
C THR A 72 -23.96 -24.91 -35.20
N SER A 73 -23.16 -25.13 -36.24
CA SER A 73 -22.22 -24.14 -36.78
C SER A 73 -22.89 -22.81 -37.15
N ALA A 74 -24.18 -22.84 -37.55
CA ALA A 74 -24.97 -21.64 -37.81
C ALA A 74 -25.39 -20.90 -36.52
N ASP A 75 -25.56 -21.62 -35.41
CA ASP A 75 -25.79 -21.03 -34.10
C ASP A 75 -24.52 -20.40 -33.53
N LEU A 76 -23.40 -21.12 -33.58
CA LEU A 76 -22.10 -20.59 -33.16
C LEU A 76 -21.70 -19.34 -33.96
N ALA A 77 -22.01 -19.31 -35.26
CA ALA A 77 -21.80 -18.13 -36.10
C ALA A 77 -22.64 -16.90 -35.68
N ARG A 78 -23.59 -17.00 -34.74
CA ARG A 78 -24.33 -15.87 -34.16
C ARG A 78 -23.62 -15.25 -32.94
N LEU A 79 -22.59 -15.90 -32.37
CA LEU A 79 -21.82 -15.33 -31.27
C LEU A 79 -20.94 -14.15 -31.75
N GLU A 80 -21.16 -12.98 -31.15
CA GLU A 80 -20.23 -11.85 -31.24
C GLU A 80 -19.43 -11.65 -29.93
N THR A 81 -19.91 -12.17 -28.81
CA THR A 81 -19.30 -12.05 -27.47
C THR A 81 -19.49 -13.34 -26.68
N LEU A 82 -18.45 -13.79 -25.97
CA LEU A 82 -18.55 -14.91 -25.02
C LEU A 82 -17.79 -14.59 -23.73
N GLU A 83 -18.53 -14.53 -22.62
CA GLU A 83 -18.02 -14.32 -21.26
C GLU A 83 -18.02 -15.65 -20.51
N ALA A 84 -16.83 -16.22 -20.31
CA ALA A 84 -16.64 -17.58 -19.80
C ALA A 84 -15.47 -17.68 -18.79
N ALA A 85 -15.24 -16.60 -18.03
CA ALA A 85 -14.21 -16.51 -17.01
C ALA A 85 -14.58 -17.29 -15.73
N ARG A 86 -13.58 -17.87 -15.04
CA ARG A 86 -13.73 -18.60 -13.76
C ARG A 86 -14.66 -19.83 -13.82
N GLN A 87 -14.74 -20.50 -14.98
CA GLN A 87 -15.66 -21.62 -15.24
C GLN A 87 -14.97 -22.99 -15.33
N ASN A 88 -13.67 -23.07 -15.02
CA ASN A 88 -12.86 -24.31 -15.08
C ASN A 88 -12.79 -24.97 -16.49
N ILE A 89 -13.03 -24.20 -17.55
CA ILE A 89 -12.95 -24.63 -18.96
C ILE A 89 -11.53 -25.08 -19.30
N SER A 90 -11.40 -26.11 -20.11
CA SER A 90 -10.13 -26.79 -20.42
C SER A 90 -9.91 -27.08 -21.92
N ASP A 91 -10.97 -27.44 -22.64
CA ASP A 91 -10.98 -27.65 -24.10
C ASP A 91 -11.85 -26.56 -24.77
N LEU A 92 -11.37 -26.02 -25.90
CA LEU A 92 -12.03 -24.97 -26.68
C LEU A 92 -12.67 -25.48 -27.99
N SER A 93 -12.65 -26.80 -28.22
CA SER A 93 -13.25 -27.45 -29.39
C SER A 93 -14.72 -27.09 -29.56
N GLY A 94 -15.09 -26.64 -30.76
CA GLY A 94 -16.41 -26.10 -31.11
C GLY A 94 -16.44 -24.57 -31.21
N LEU A 95 -15.46 -23.84 -30.66
CA LEU A 95 -15.37 -22.38 -30.84
C LEU A 95 -14.86 -21.95 -32.22
N GLU A 96 -14.21 -22.82 -32.99
CA GLU A 96 -13.75 -22.54 -34.35
C GLU A 96 -14.89 -22.15 -35.32
N TYR A 97 -16.13 -22.55 -35.00
CA TYR A 97 -17.35 -22.18 -35.74
C TYR A 97 -17.90 -20.80 -35.34
N ALA A 98 -17.41 -20.17 -34.26
CA ALA A 98 -17.82 -18.85 -33.81
C ALA A 98 -17.20 -17.72 -34.64
N VAL A 99 -17.25 -17.82 -35.97
CA VAL A 99 -16.49 -16.99 -36.93
C VAL A 99 -16.79 -15.48 -36.89
N ASN A 100 -17.82 -15.06 -36.14
CA ASN A 100 -18.21 -13.67 -35.92
C ASN A 100 -17.79 -13.09 -34.56
N LEU A 101 -17.13 -13.88 -33.70
CA LEU A 101 -16.73 -13.51 -32.35
C LEU A 101 -15.75 -12.31 -32.36
N LYS A 102 -16.06 -11.30 -31.54
CA LYS A 102 -15.31 -10.03 -31.37
C LYS A 102 -14.73 -9.90 -29.97
N SER A 103 -15.42 -10.40 -28.95
CA SER A 103 -14.94 -10.49 -27.56
C SER A 103 -14.96 -11.93 -27.08
N LEU A 104 -13.85 -12.38 -26.49
CA LEU A 104 -13.75 -13.67 -25.81
C LEU A 104 -13.02 -13.49 -24.48
N ASN A 105 -13.69 -13.83 -23.38
CA ASN A 105 -13.14 -13.80 -22.03
C ASN A 105 -13.11 -15.20 -21.43
N LEU A 106 -11.91 -15.74 -21.25
CA LEU A 106 -11.62 -17.06 -20.68
C LEU A 106 -10.68 -16.93 -19.46
N TYR A 107 -10.70 -15.78 -18.77
CA TYR A 107 -9.85 -15.50 -17.62
C TYR A 107 -10.05 -16.50 -16.45
N GLU A 108 -8.95 -16.93 -15.81
CA GLU A 108 -8.93 -17.95 -14.74
C GLU A 108 -9.66 -19.25 -15.13
N ASN A 109 -9.04 -20.02 -16.03
CA ASN A 109 -9.50 -21.33 -16.49
C ASN A 109 -8.30 -22.31 -16.61
N SER A 110 -8.51 -23.48 -17.19
CA SER A 110 -7.51 -24.54 -17.38
C SER A 110 -7.05 -24.71 -18.84
N VAL A 111 -7.33 -23.74 -19.72
CA VAL A 111 -7.03 -23.80 -21.17
C VAL A 111 -5.53 -23.93 -21.42
N ALA A 112 -5.14 -24.81 -22.34
CA ALA A 112 -3.75 -24.99 -22.78
C ALA A 112 -3.55 -24.90 -24.30
N ASP A 113 -4.51 -25.40 -25.09
CA ASP A 113 -4.51 -25.29 -26.56
C ASP A 113 -5.39 -24.13 -27.04
N LEU A 114 -4.95 -23.47 -28.10
CA LEU A 114 -5.62 -22.33 -28.75
C LEU A 114 -5.89 -22.58 -30.25
N ALA A 115 -5.66 -23.80 -30.75
CA ALA A 115 -5.78 -24.14 -32.17
C ALA A 115 -7.12 -23.70 -32.80
N CYS A 116 -8.23 -23.90 -32.08
CA CYS A 116 -9.60 -23.54 -32.50
C CYS A 116 -9.78 -22.03 -32.71
N LEU A 117 -9.01 -21.19 -32.00
CA LEU A 117 -9.10 -19.73 -32.12
C LEU A 117 -8.48 -19.19 -33.43
N LYS A 118 -7.65 -19.96 -34.12
CA LYS A 118 -6.87 -19.54 -35.30
C LYS A 118 -7.70 -18.92 -36.43
N GLY A 119 -8.95 -19.38 -36.59
CA GLY A 119 -9.88 -18.89 -37.61
C GLY A 119 -10.63 -17.59 -37.22
N LEU A 120 -10.64 -17.22 -35.94
CA LEU A 120 -11.52 -16.19 -35.37
C LEU A 120 -11.01 -14.76 -35.59
N THR A 121 -10.63 -14.47 -36.84
CA THR A 121 -9.99 -13.23 -37.31
C THR A 121 -10.79 -11.93 -37.10
N ARG A 122 -12.00 -12.01 -36.54
CA ARG A 122 -12.84 -10.87 -36.12
C ARG A 122 -12.65 -10.46 -34.65
N LEU A 123 -11.91 -11.25 -33.86
CA LEU A 123 -11.60 -10.93 -32.46
C LEU A 123 -10.88 -9.59 -32.32
N GLN A 124 -11.37 -8.77 -31.40
CA GLN A 124 -10.88 -7.42 -31.04
C GLN A 124 -10.40 -7.39 -29.58
N TYR A 125 -11.12 -8.11 -28.70
CA TYR A 125 -10.74 -8.34 -27.31
C TYR A 125 -10.58 -9.85 -27.07
N LEU A 126 -9.47 -10.25 -26.47
CA LEU A 126 -9.20 -11.64 -26.07
C LEU A 126 -8.51 -11.66 -24.71
N ASN A 127 -9.20 -12.18 -23.69
CA ASN A 127 -8.64 -12.38 -22.35
C ASN A 127 -8.45 -13.89 -22.09
N LEU A 128 -7.20 -14.28 -21.93
CA LEU A 128 -6.72 -15.63 -21.65
C LEU A 128 -5.88 -15.66 -20.35
N GLY A 129 -5.95 -14.62 -19.52
CA GLY A 129 -5.16 -14.51 -18.29
C GLY A 129 -5.46 -15.63 -17.29
N GLY A 130 -4.47 -16.10 -16.54
CA GLY A 130 -4.65 -17.17 -15.54
C GLY A 130 -5.02 -18.52 -16.15
N ASN A 131 -4.28 -18.98 -17.14
CA ASN A 131 -4.49 -20.26 -17.83
C ASN A 131 -3.19 -21.08 -17.88
N ARG A 132 -3.16 -22.16 -18.68
CA ARG A 132 -2.02 -23.10 -18.82
C ARG A 132 -1.38 -23.02 -20.20
N ILE A 133 -1.54 -21.88 -20.89
CA ILE A 133 -1.07 -21.67 -22.26
C ILE A 133 0.45 -21.59 -22.27
N ARG A 134 1.04 -22.15 -23.32
CA ARG A 134 2.47 -22.08 -23.63
C ARG A 134 2.72 -21.57 -25.04
N GLU A 135 2.03 -22.18 -26.01
CA GLU A 135 2.20 -21.93 -27.44
C GLU A 135 1.11 -20.99 -27.95
N ILE A 136 1.47 -19.79 -28.39
CA ILE A 136 0.52 -18.76 -28.87
C ILE A 136 0.54 -18.58 -30.40
N SER A 137 1.17 -19.50 -31.14
CA SER A 137 1.20 -19.47 -32.61
C SER A 137 -0.18 -19.45 -33.30
N PRO A 138 -1.28 -20.02 -32.74
CA PRO A 138 -2.62 -19.84 -33.30
C PRO A 138 -3.10 -18.38 -33.37
N LEU A 139 -2.59 -17.50 -32.51
CA LEU A 139 -3.02 -16.09 -32.44
C LEU A 139 -2.45 -15.22 -33.57
N GLN A 140 -1.46 -15.70 -34.33
CA GLN A 140 -0.73 -14.89 -35.33
C GLN A 140 -1.62 -14.34 -36.47
N SER A 141 -2.75 -14.98 -36.76
CA SER A 141 -3.75 -14.56 -37.76
C SER A 141 -4.71 -13.48 -37.26
N LEU A 142 -4.80 -13.26 -35.95
CA LEU A 142 -5.85 -12.44 -35.29
C LEU A 142 -5.56 -10.93 -35.36
N THR A 143 -5.17 -10.44 -36.53
CA THR A 143 -4.72 -9.06 -36.80
C THR A 143 -5.76 -7.97 -36.54
N ALA A 144 -7.00 -8.33 -36.21
CA ALA A 144 -8.04 -7.43 -35.74
C ALA A 144 -7.92 -7.06 -34.24
N LEU A 145 -7.16 -7.81 -33.45
CA LEU A 145 -7.01 -7.62 -32.00
C LEU A 145 -6.52 -6.21 -31.63
N GLU A 146 -7.26 -5.57 -30.74
CA GLU A 146 -6.94 -4.29 -30.12
C GLU A 146 -6.53 -4.47 -28.65
N GLU A 147 -7.03 -5.51 -27.97
CA GLU A 147 -6.70 -5.82 -26.57
C GLU A 147 -6.46 -7.33 -26.40
N LEU A 148 -5.35 -7.68 -25.74
CA LEU A 148 -4.94 -9.06 -25.49
C LEU A 148 -4.37 -9.21 -24.07
N ASP A 149 -4.98 -10.07 -23.27
CA ASP A 149 -4.43 -10.51 -21.97
C ASP A 149 -3.98 -11.98 -22.06
N LEU A 150 -2.70 -12.21 -21.80
CA LEU A 150 -2.05 -13.51 -21.70
C LEU A 150 -1.33 -13.68 -20.35
N SER A 151 -1.67 -12.88 -19.35
CA SER A 151 -0.99 -12.88 -18.05
C SER A 151 -1.14 -14.22 -17.30
N HIS A 152 -0.23 -14.51 -16.37
CA HIS A 152 -0.26 -15.72 -15.53
C HIS A 152 -0.46 -17.01 -16.36
N ASN A 153 0.44 -17.22 -17.32
CA ASN A 153 0.53 -18.36 -18.22
C ASN A 153 2.00 -18.81 -18.30
N THR A 154 2.35 -19.72 -19.22
CA THR A 154 3.71 -20.26 -19.36
C THR A 154 4.39 -19.90 -20.69
N VAL A 155 3.97 -18.79 -21.32
CA VAL A 155 4.45 -18.35 -22.64
C VAL A 155 5.93 -17.95 -22.58
N GLN A 156 6.71 -18.43 -23.56
CA GLN A 156 8.16 -18.19 -23.67
C GLN A 156 8.55 -17.51 -24.99
N ASP A 157 7.83 -17.79 -26.08
CA ASP A 157 7.97 -17.14 -27.38
C ASP A 157 6.74 -16.25 -27.64
N ILE A 158 7.00 -15.04 -28.14
CA ILE A 158 5.97 -14.05 -28.51
C ILE A 158 6.05 -13.63 -29.99
N ASP A 159 6.79 -14.36 -30.83
CA ASP A 159 6.96 -14.08 -32.25
C ASP A 159 5.63 -14.18 -33.06
N ALA A 160 4.60 -14.81 -32.49
CA ALA A 160 3.22 -14.75 -32.98
C ALA A 160 2.62 -13.33 -32.95
N LEU A 161 2.99 -12.50 -31.97
CA LEU A 161 2.38 -11.19 -31.73
C LEU A 161 2.81 -10.13 -32.75
N LYS A 162 3.93 -10.30 -33.46
CA LYS A 162 4.55 -9.25 -34.29
C LYS A 162 3.69 -8.65 -35.40
N ASN A 163 2.65 -9.38 -35.84
CA ASN A 163 1.72 -8.92 -36.87
C ASN A 163 0.46 -8.23 -36.31
N LEU A 164 0.24 -8.29 -34.99
CA LEU A 164 -0.95 -7.77 -34.29
C LEU A 164 -0.87 -6.25 -34.08
N THR A 165 -0.51 -5.53 -35.12
CA THR A 165 -0.17 -4.09 -35.10
C THR A 165 -1.32 -3.15 -34.73
N ARG A 166 -2.54 -3.67 -34.54
CA ARG A 166 -3.70 -2.94 -34.00
C ARG A 166 -3.75 -2.88 -32.47
N LEU A 167 -2.97 -3.71 -31.76
CA LEU A 167 -2.96 -3.76 -30.30
C LEU A 167 -2.73 -2.37 -29.67
N LYS A 168 -3.62 -2.03 -28.74
CA LYS A 168 -3.65 -0.84 -27.87
C LYS A 168 -3.31 -1.23 -26.44
N ALA A 169 -3.77 -2.39 -25.98
CA ALA A 169 -3.42 -2.97 -24.67
C ALA A 169 -2.86 -4.39 -24.83
N LEU A 170 -1.80 -4.69 -24.08
CA LEU A 170 -1.17 -6.01 -24.05
C LEU A 170 -0.70 -6.33 -22.63
N ASN A 171 -1.22 -7.39 -22.03
CA ASN A 171 -0.78 -7.89 -20.73
C ASN A 171 -0.08 -9.25 -20.89
N LEU A 172 1.13 -9.33 -20.38
CA LEU A 172 2.06 -10.46 -20.47
C LEU A 172 2.73 -10.76 -19.11
N GLN A 173 2.21 -10.21 -18.01
CA GLN A 173 2.71 -10.45 -16.64
C GLN A 173 2.72 -11.94 -16.28
N GLY A 174 3.64 -12.37 -15.42
CA GLY A 174 3.68 -13.74 -14.90
C GLY A 174 3.88 -14.82 -15.99
N ASN A 175 4.67 -14.53 -17.02
CA ASN A 175 5.11 -15.47 -18.06
C ASN A 175 6.64 -15.66 -18.00
N SER A 176 7.24 -16.35 -18.98
CA SER A 176 8.69 -16.64 -19.04
C SER A 176 9.30 -16.26 -20.40
N ILE A 177 8.97 -15.05 -20.87
CA ILE A 177 9.28 -14.55 -22.22
C ILE A 177 10.80 -14.39 -22.45
N SER A 178 11.27 -14.91 -23.58
CA SER A 178 12.68 -15.03 -23.95
C SER A 178 13.26 -13.84 -24.74
N THR A 179 12.43 -12.96 -25.31
CA THR A 179 12.87 -11.75 -26.02
C THR A 179 11.71 -10.75 -26.21
N LEU A 180 12.03 -9.47 -26.39
CA LEU A 180 11.06 -8.40 -26.67
C LEU A 180 11.03 -7.95 -28.15
N THR A 181 11.90 -8.49 -29.02
CA THR A 181 11.98 -8.07 -30.43
C THR A 181 10.64 -8.10 -31.18
N PRO A 182 9.74 -9.09 -30.97
CA PRO A 182 8.42 -9.12 -31.62
C PRO A 182 7.51 -7.91 -31.29
N LEU A 183 7.80 -7.15 -30.23
CA LEU A 183 7.02 -5.97 -29.85
C LEU A 183 7.36 -4.71 -30.68
N GLU A 184 8.49 -4.64 -31.40
CA GLU A 184 8.93 -3.41 -32.10
C GLU A 184 8.01 -2.91 -33.22
N SER A 185 7.14 -3.80 -33.73
CA SER A 185 6.11 -3.50 -34.71
C SER A 185 4.82 -2.92 -34.10
N LEU A 186 4.58 -3.13 -32.79
CA LEU A 186 3.32 -2.79 -32.10
C LEU A 186 3.21 -1.29 -31.74
N ARG A 187 3.52 -0.42 -32.71
CA ARG A 187 3.67 1.04 -32.52
C ARG A 187 2.37 1.78 -32.16
N ASN A 188 1.23 1.08 -32.14
CA ASN A 188 -0.05 1.59 -31.67
C ASN A 188 -0.31 1.37 -30.18
N LEU A 189 0.53 0.57 -29.51
CA LEU A 189 0.35 0.17 -28.12
C LEU A 189 0.38 1.37 -27.16
N GLN A 190 -0.60 1.40 -26.26
CA GLN A 190 -0.86 2.47 -25.29
C GLN A 190 -0.70 1.97 -23.84
N SER A 191 -0.96 0.68 -23.60
CA SER A 191 -0.74 0.01 -22.33
C SER A 191 0.05 -1.29 -22.54
N LEU A 192 1.13 -1.48 -21.78
CA LEU A 192 1.93 -2.70 -21.77
C LEU A 192 2.26 -3.10 -20.33
N SER A 193 2.00 -4.36 -19.99
CA SER A 193 2.35 -4.94 -18.68
C SER A 193 3.18 -6.20 -18.84
N LEU A 194 4.36 -6.24 -18.23
CA LEU A 194 5.28 -7.37 -18.16
C LEU A 194 5.78 -7.50 -16.71
N SER A 195 6.03 -8.72 -16.24
CA SER A 195 6.68 -8.97 -14.94
C SER A 195 7.53 -10.23 -14.96
N GLY A 196 8.68 -10.21 -14.28
CA GLY A 196 9.61 -11.35 -14.13
C GLY A 196 10.42 -11.75 -15.37
N THR A 197 10.03 -11.30 -16.57
CA THR A 197 10.51 -11.80 -17.88
C THR A 197 11.81 -11.19 -18.41
N LEU A 198 12.55 -10.39 -17.63
CA LEU A 198 13.60 -9.51 -18.19
C LEU A 198 15.04 -9.81 -17.74
N GLN A 199 15.29 -10.98 -17.13
CA GLN A 199 16.64 -11.41 -16.76
C GLN A 199 17.52 -11.64 -17.99
N GLY A 200 18.34 -10.64 -18.34
CA GLY A 200 19.24 -10.65 -19.51
C GLY A 200 18.62 -10.11 -20.81
N ASN A 201 17.33 -9.78 -20.83
CA ASN A 201 16.64 -9.30 -22.02
C ASN A 201 16.83 -7.79 -22.22
N SER A 202 17.16 -7.39 -23.46
CA SER A 202 17.31 -5.97 -23.79
C SER A 202 15.96 -5.27 -23.88
N THR A 203 15.76 -4.23 -23.07
CA THR A 203 14.60 -3.34 -23.12
C THR A 203 14.62 -2.39 -24.33
N ALA A 204 15.67 -2.41 -25.15
CA ALA A 204 15.85 -1.49 -26.29
C ALA A 204 14.69 -1.52 -27.29
N SER A 205 14.07 -2.68 -27.53
CA SER A 205 12.90 -2.84 -28.40
C SER A 205 11.70 -1.97 -27.99
N LEU A 206 11.53 -1.72 -26.69
CA LEU A 206 10.46 -0.89 -26.15
C LEU A 206 10.60 0.60 -26.55
N SER A 207 11.80 1.05 -26.93
CA SER A 207 12.06 2.45 -27.36
C SER A 207 11.28 2.88 -28.60
N ARG A 208 10.73 1.92 -29.37
CA ARG A 208 9.86 2.17 -30.54
C ARG A 208 8.41 2.49 -30.16
N LEU A 209 7.97 2.11 -28.96
CA LEU A 209 6.57 2.14 -28.50
C LEU A 209 6.13 3.53 -28.02
N THR A 210 6.45 4.57 -28.80
CA THR A 210 6.29 6.00 -28.46
C THR A 210 4.85 6.48 -28.20
N ARG A 211 3.84 5.60 -28.35
CA ARG A 211 2.43 5.85 -28.00
C ARG A 211 2.04 5.35 -26.60
N LEU A 212 2.93 4.65 -25.88
CA LEU A 212 2.66 4.17 -24.52
C LEU A 212 2.31 5.30 -23.56
N GLN A 213 1.18 5.12 -22.86
CA GLN A 213 0.66 5.98 -21.80
C GLN A 213 0.78 5.28 -20.43
N ARG A 214 0.68 3.94 -20.41
CA ARG A 214 0.84 3.09 -19.23
C ARG A 214 1.90 2.01 -19.50
N LEU A 215 2.80 1.80 -18.56
CA LEU A 215 3.86 0.79 -18.67
C LEU A 215 4.16 0.18 -17.28
N ALA A 216 3.97 -1.13 -17.13
CA ALA A 216 4.45 -1.91 -15.99
C ALA A 216 5.57 -2.85 -16.45
N LEU A 217 6.74 -2.78 -15.81
CA LEU A 217 7.88 -3.68 -16.02
C LEU A 217 8.46 -4.12 -14.67
N THR A 218 7.70 -4.88 -13.89
CA THR A 218 8.10 -5.26 -12.51
C THR A 218 8.98 -6.52 -12.48
N ASP A 219 9.70 -6.72 -11.38
CA ASP A 219 10.40 -7.99 -11.06
C ASP A 219 11.48 -8.41 -12.09
N GLY A 220 11.89 -7.50 -12.96
CA GLY A 220 12.66 -7.78 -14.17
C GLY A 220 14.18 -7.74 -14.02
N GLN A 221 14.70 -7.39 -12.84
CA GLN A 221 16.12 -7.08 -12.57
C GLN A 221 16.69 -5.91 -13.42
N ILE A 222 15.84 -5.07 -14.03
CA ILE A 222 16.22 -3.98 -14.93
C ILE A 222 17.14 -2.98 -14.22
N SER A 223 18.23 -2.59 -14.86
CA SER A 223 19.12 -1.51 -14.38
C SER A 223 19.26 -0.35 -15.37
N ASP A 224 19.21 -0.62 -16.68
CA ASP A 224 19.18 0.40 -17.73
C ASP A 224 17.74 0.69 -18.18
N ILE A 225 17.38 1.97 -18.11
CA ILE A 225 16.07 2.52 -18.52
C ILE A 225 16.17 3.56 -19.64
N ALA A 226 17.29 3.61 -20.38
CA ALA A 226 17.53 4.57 -21.46
C ALA A 226 16.42 4.58 -22.55
N PHE A 227 15.75 3.45 -22.78
CA PHE A 227 14.62 3.33 -23.72
C PHE A 227 13.45 4.27 -23.39
N LEU A 228 13.26 4.65 -22.12
CA LEU A 228 12.18 5.54 -21.68
C LEU A 228 12.30 6.96 -22.24
N THR A 229 13.50 7.41 -22.63
CA THR A 229 13.79 8.77 -23.15
C THR A 229 12.86 9.19 -24.31
N ASN A 230 12.37 8.21 -25.09
CA ASN A 230 11.47 8.42 -26.21
C ASN A 230 9.97 8.31 -25.87
N LEU A 231 9.61 7.75 -24.71
CA LEU A 231 8.23 7.41 -24.34
C LEU A 231 7.48 8.59 -23.70
N LYS A 232 7.56 9.75 -24.35
CA LYS A 232 7.07 11.06 -23.87
C LYS A 232 5.54 11.18 -23.70
N GLN A 233 4.80 10.10 -23.96
CA GLN A 233 3.36 9.98 -23.74
C GLN A 233 3.00 9.31 -22.40
N LEU A 234 3.97 8.74 -21.68
CA LEU A 234 3.74 8.06 -20.40
C LEU A 234 3.10 8.99 -19.37
N GLN A 235 2.04 8.49 -18.75
CA GLN A 235 1.28 9.06 -17.65
C GLN A 235 1.41 8.21 -16.38
N TRP A 236 1.54 6.89 -16.55
CA TRP A 236 1.67 5.92 -15.47
C TRP A 236 2.83 4.96 -15.77
N LEU A 237 3.75 4.81 -14.81
CA LEU A 237 4.96 4.01 -14.95
C LEU A 237 5.26 3.26 -13.64
N ASP A 238 5.26 1.92 -13.70
CA ASP A 238 5.65 1.04 -12.59
C ASP A 238 6.88 0.23 -12.99
N LEU A 239 7.94 0.39 -12.20
CA LEU A 239 9.25 -0.23 -12.37
C LEU A 239 9.71 -0.90 -11.06
N ARG A 240 8.77 -1.35 -10.21
CA ARG A 240 9.10 -1.99 -8.92
C ARG A 240 9.93 -3.27 -9.05
N ASN A 241 10.64 -3.58 -7.98
CA ASN A 241 11.38 -4.85 -7.80
C ASN A 241 12.47 -5.05 -8.89
N ASN A 242 13.25 -3.99 -9.13
CA ASN A 242 14.29 -3.95 -10.17
C ASN A 242 15.65 -3.55 -9.56
N ARG A 243 16.61 -3.14 -10.40
CA ARG A 243 17.98 -2.73 -10.02
C ARG A 243 18.33 -1.33 -10.52
N ILE A 244 17.32 -0.46 -10.68
CA ILE A 244 17.46 0.90 -11.20
C ILE A 244 18.14 1.77 -10.14
N SER A 245 19.21 2.46 -10.52
CA SER A 245 19.90 3.46 -9.67
C SER A 245 20.01 4.84 -10.34
N LYS A 246 19.68 4.92 -11.63
CA LYS A 246 19.84 6.10 -12.50
C LYS A 246 18.51 6.48 -13.11
N LEU A 247 18.14 7.76 -13.00
CA LEU A 247 16.82 8.29 -13.35
C LEU A 247 16.86 9.35 -14.45
N GLU A 248 18.04 9.66 -15.02
CA GLU A 248 18.23 10.65 -16.08
C GLU A 248 17.26 10.47 -17.28
N PRO A 249 16.95 9.24 -17.76
CA PRO A 249 15.96 9.02 -18.83
C PRO A 249 14.54 9.46 -18.50
N LEU A 250 14.18 9.58 -17.21
CA LEU A 250 12.85 10.03 -16.78
C LEU A 250 12.67 11.55 -16.90
N GLN A 251 13.75 12.34 -16.94
CA GLN A 251 13.68 13.82 -16.83
C GLN A 251 12.81 14.47 -17.95
N GLY A 252 12.66 13.81 -19.09
CA GLY A 252 11.83 14.27 -20.22
C GLY A 252 10.34 13.91 -20.14
N LEU A 253 9.92 13.07 -19.18
CA LEU A 253 8.56 12.50 -19.10
C LEU A 253 7.54 13.47 -18.48
N SER A 254 7.45 14.68 -19.04
CA SER A 254 6.58 15.78 -18.56
C SER A 254 5.07 15.49 -18.50
N ARG A 255 4.61 14.33 -19.00
CA ARG A 255 3.23 13.84 -18.91
C ARG A 255 2.98 12.88 -17.73
N LEU A 256 4.01 12.47 -17.01
CA LEU A 256 3.92 11.46 -15.95
C LEU A 256 3.17 12.00 -14.73
N GLU A 257 2.13 11.27 -14.30
CA GLU A 257 1.24 11.59 -13.17
C GLU A 257 1.35 10.55 -12.03
N HIS A 258 1.80 9.33 -12.34
CA HIS A 258 2.13 8.27 -11.37
C HIS A 258 3.47 7.60 -11.73
N LEU A 259 4.34 7.47 -10.73
CA LEU A 259 5.64 6.79 -10.83
C LEU A 259 5.84 5.88 -9.61
N SER A 260 6.08 4.60 -9.85
CA SER A 260 6.44 3.63 -8.81
C SER A 260 7.81 3.03 -9.11
N LEU A 261 8.72 3.20 -8.15
CA LEU A 261 10.13 2.81 -8.16
C LEU A 261 10.49 1.98 -6.92
N GLY A 262 9.50 1.53 -6.14
CA GLY A 262 9.70 0.71 -4.95
C GLY A 262 10.63 -0.50 -5.16
N ASN A 263 11.44 -0.85 -4.16
CA ASN A 263 12.43 -1.93 -4.23
C ASN A 263 13.40 -1.78 -5.42
N ASN A 264 14.17 -0.69 -5.43
CA ASN A 264 15.24 -0.42 -6.40
C ASN A 264 16.51 0.08 -5.67
N LEU A 265 17.44 0.69 -6.41
CA LEU A 265 18.75 1.16 -5.93
C LEU A 265 18.91 2.69 -6.11
N VAL A 266 17.80 3.44 -6.19
CA VAL A 266 17.77 4.90 -6.43
C VAL A 266 18.35 5.67 -5.25
N GLU A 267 19.24 6.63 -5.53
CA GLU A 267 19.79 7.55 -4.53
C GLU A 267 19.60 9.03 -4.91
N ASP A 268 19.85 9.41 -6.18
CA ASP A 268 19.63 10.77 -6.68
C ASP A 268 18.22 10.96 -7.26
N LEU A 269 17.48 11.94 -6.73
CA LEU A 269 16.15 12.34 -7.19
C LEU A 269 16.14 13.59 -8.09
N THR A 270 17.31 14.17 -8.40
CA THR A 270 17.44 15.38 -9.24
C THR A 270 16.73 15.27 -10.60
N PRO A 271 16.72 14.13 -11.31
CA PRO A 271 15.95 13.97 -12.55
C PRO A 271 14.43 14.14 -12.37
N LEU A 272 13.87 13.82 -11.20
CA LEU A 272 12.44 13.89 -10.92
C LEU A 272 11.93 15.32 -10.68
N GLY A 273 12.79 16.24 -10.20
CA GLY A 273 12.42 17.61 -9.79
C GLY A 273 11.90 18.55 -10.90
N ARG A 274 11.62 18.03 -12.10
CA ARG A 274 10.96 18.73 -13.22
C ARG A 274 9.62 18.11 -13.63
N LEU A 275 9.23 16.97 -13.06
CA LEU A 275 8.01 16.22 -13.41
C LEU A 275 6.75 16.85 -12.79
N ARG A 276 6.43 18.10 -13.19
CA ARG A 276 5.39 18.94 -12.58
C ARG A 276 3.95 18.40 -12.62
N ARG A 277 3.69 17.27 -13.30
CA ARG A 277 2.39 16.58 -13.30
C ARG A 277 2.32 15.40 -12.33
N LEU A 278 3.44 15.02 -11.72
CA LEU A 278 3.51 13.86 -10.83
C LEU A 278 2.65 14.10 -9.58
N ARG A 279 1.74 13.17 -9.32
CA ARG A 279 0.79 13.18 -8.19
C ARG A 279 1.08 12.08 -7.18
N HIS A 280 1.50 10.91 -7.66
CA HIS A 280 1.82 9.75 -6.85
C HIS A 280 3.26 9.32 -7.14
N LEU A 281 4.07 9.18 -6.08
CA LEU A 281 5.46 8.77 -6.18
C LEU A 281 5.80 7.72 -5.10
N ASP A 282 5.96 6.47 -5.51
CA ASP A 282 6.53 5.42 -4.66
C ASP A 282 8.05 5.33 -4.89
N LEU A 283 8.81 5.59 -3.82
CA LEU A 283 10.26 5.41 -3.72
C LEU A 283 10.61 4.43 -2.59
N SER A 284 9.68 3.60 -2.12
CA SER A 284 9.91 2.67 -1.01
C SER A 284 11.17 1.80 -1.23
N ASN A 285 11.83 1.41 -0.15
CA ASN A 285 12.91 0.41 -0.16
C ASN A 285 14.12 0.75 -1.08
N ASN A 286 14.40 2.04 -1.31
CA ASN A 286 15.52 2.52 -2.13
C ASN A 286 16.73 2.94 -1.28
N ARG A 287 17.54 3.90 -1.77
CA ARG A 287 18.76 4.43 -1.13
C ARG A 287 18.73 5.95 -0.93
N VAL A 288 17.56 6.58 -1.04
CA VAL A 288 17.39 8.05 -1.01
C VAL A 288 17.86 8.63 0.33
N ARG A 289 18.57 9.77 0.25
CA ARG A 289 19.02 10.57 1.41
C ARG A 289 18.53 12.02 1.36
N ASP A 290 18.33 12.57 0.16
CA ASP A 290 17.85 13.93 -0.08
C ASP A 290 16.56 13.90 -0.90
N ILE A 291 15.58 14.70 -0.48
CA ILE A 291 14.26 14.87 -1.10
C ILE A 291 13.99 16.32 -1.52
N ALA A 292 14.96 17.23 -1.40
CA ALA A 292 14.86 18.61 -1.87
C ALA A 292 14.41 18.76 -3.35
N PRO A 293 14.72 17.82 -4.28
CA PRO A 293 14.12 17.83 -5.62
C PRO A 293 12.59 17.70 -5.64
N LEU A 294 11.99 16.96 -4.68
CA LEU A 294 10.55 16.67 -4.63
C LEU A 294 9.72 17.88 -4.16
N VAL A 295 10.29 18.74 -3.31
CA VAL A 295 9.66 19.98 -2.77
C VAL A 295 9.20 20.95 -3.89
N ARG A 296 9.66 20.74 -5.13
CA ARG A 296 9.29 21.53 -6.32
C ARG A 296 8.07 20.99 -7.09
N LEU A 297 7.54 19.83 -6.69
CA LEU A 297 6.45 19.12 -7.37
C LEU A 297 5.07 19.61 -6.88
N ARG A 298 4.61 20.74 -7.44
CA ARG A 298 3.38 21.46 -7.02
C ARG A 298 2.05 20.69 -7.08
N ASN A 299 2.03 19.50 -7.68
CA ASN A 299 0.83 18.66 -7.83
C ASN A 299 0.99 17.29 -7.15
N ILE A 300 2.04 17.11 -6.35
CA ILE A 300 2.25 15.86 -5.62
C ILE A 300 1.20 15.75 -4.51
N GLN A 301 0.53 14.60 -4.44
CA GLN A 301 -0.57 14.32 -3.52
C GLN A 301 -0.20 13.21 -2.55
N TRP A 302 0.64 12.26 -2.99
CA TRP A 302 1.06 11.10 -2.21
C TRP A 302 2.51 10.74 -2.53
N ILE A 303 3.32 10.53 -1.49
CA ILE A 303 4.73 10.12 -1.58
C ILE A 303 5.01 9.03 -0.57
N GLU A 304 5.57 7.92 -1.04
CA GLU A 304 6.08 6.84 -0.20
C GLU A 304 7.61 6.82 -0.21
N LEU A 305 8.22 6.92 0.96
CA LEU A 305 9.66 7.02 1.21
C LEU A 305 10.17 5.99 2.24
N GLN A 306 9.34 5.06 2.73
CA GLN A 306 9.76 4.04 3.69
C GLN A 306 11.00 3.25 3.22
N ASN A 307 11.80 2.75 4.16
CA ASN A 307 13.00 1.94 3.95
C ASN A 307 14.06 2.58 3.01
N ASN A 308 14.19 3.92 3.07
CA ASN A 308 15.30 4.72 2.51
C ASN A 308 16.32 5.09 3.60
N PHE A 309 17.15 6.13 3.44
CA PHE A 309 18.16 6.57 4.42
C PHE A 309 18.00 8.06 4.79
N LEU A 310 16.76 8.51 5.00
CA LEU A 310 16.45 9.88 5.41
C LEU A 310 16.78 10.10 6.90
N GLU A 311 17.48 11.19 7.22
CA GLU A 311 17.69 11.63 8.61
C GLU A 311 16.55 12.56 9.04
N LEU A 312 15.59 12.03 9.81
CA LEU A 312 14.36 12.75 10.19
C LEU A 312 14.40 13.43 11.58
N GLY A 313 15.53 13.34 12.29
CA GLY A 313 15.74 14.02 13.58
C GLY A 313 15.61 15.55 13.50
N GLU A 314 15.50 16.20 14.67
CA GLU A 314 15.21 17.64 14.73
C GLU A 314 16.25 18.49 13.97
N GLY A 315 15.78 19.53 13.28
CA GLY A 315 16.61 20.47 12.54
C GLY A 315 17.25 19.93 11.25
N LYS A 316 17.21 18.63 10.97
CA LYS A 316 17.77 18.00 9.76
C LYS A 316 17.07 18.49 8.48
N GLN A 317 17.80 18.50 7.36
CA GLN A 317 17.26 19.01 6.09
C GLN A 317 16.11 18.15 5.55
N ALA A 318 16.24 16.81 5.59
CA ALA A 318 15.18 15.91 5.13
C ALA A 318 13.87 16.13 5.91
N ARG A 319 13.93 16.27 7.24
CA ARG A 319 12.77 16.64 8.08
C ARG A 319 12.10 17.92 7.59
N ARG A 320 12.86 19.02 7.43
CA ARG A 320 12.35 20.31 6.92
C ARG A 320 11.73 20.22 5.53
N ASP A 321 12.14 19.27 4.69
CA ASP A 321 11.60 19.08 3.35
C ASP A 321 10.35 18.17 3.35
N VAL A 322 10.26 17.18 4.25
CA VAL A 322 9.00 16.46 4.56
C VAL A 322 7.96 17.46 5.08
N ASP A 323 8.31 18.30 6.05
CA ASP A 323 7.37 19.26 6.65
C ASP A 323 6.81 20.26 5.60
N LYS A 324 7.59 20.61 4.56
CA LYS A 324 7.12 21.43 3.42
C LYS A 324 6.16 20.70 2.49
N LEU A 325 6.39 19.40 2.26
CA LEU A 325 5.54 18.57 1.40
C LEU A 325 4.18 18.33 2.09
N LEU A 326 4.19 18.02 3.39
CA LEU A 326 2.99 17.98 4.24
C LEU A 326 2.26 19.34 4.23
N SER A 327 2.99 20.45 4.41
CA SER A 327 2.42 21.82 4.34
C SER A 327 1.86 22.20 2.97
N ALA A 328 2.22 21.48 1.90
CA ALA A 328 1.67 21.65 0.56
C ALA A 328 0.42 20.78 0.30
N GLY A 329 -0.01 19.99 1.29
CA GLY A 329 -1.17 19.09 1.20
C GLY A 329 -0.86 17.71 0.60
N ALA A 330 0.42 17.31 0.53
CA ALA A 330 0.81 15.97 0.12
C ALA A 330 0.87 15.03 1.34
N GLU A 331 0.31 13.82 1.21
CA GLU A 331 0.58 12.72 2.12
C GLU A 331 2.02 12.22 1.92
N VAL A 332 2.78 12.03 3.00
CA VAL A 332 4.18 11.60 2.94
C VAL A 332 4.43 10.52 3.98
N ILE A 333 4.61 9.28 3.53
CA ILE A 333 4.92 8.13 4.37
C ILE A 333 6.44 7.99 4.46
N THR A 334 6.99 8.01 5.68
CA THR A 334 8.45 7.97 5.91
C THR A 334 8.93 6.89 6.86
N SER A 335 8.05 6.19 7.57
CA SER A 335 8.42 5.22 8.62
C SER A 335 8.16 3.78 8.14
N PRO A 336 9.09 2.82 8.34
CA PRO A 336 10.44 3.00 8.86
C PRO A 336 11.40 3.61 7.84
N GLN A 337 12.58 4.06 8.26
CA GLN A 337 13.77 4.29 7.43
C GLN A 337 14.80 3.15 7.61
N LYS A 338 15.98 3.26 7.01
CA LYS A 338 17.15 2.41 7.25
C LYS A 338 18.30 3.24 7.83
N LEU A 339 18.94 2.74 8.88
CA LEU A 339 20.17 3.33 9.40
C LEU A 339 21.39 2.77 8.65
N PRO A 340 22.26 3.63 8.06
CA PRO A 340 23.44 3.16 7.37
C PRO A 340 24.53 2.77 8.38
N LEU A 341 25.14 1.60 8.21
CA LEU A 341 26.23 1.07 9.04
C LEU A 341 27.58 1.77 8.77
N TYR A 342 27.64 3.09 8.98
CA TYR A 342 28.88 3.86 8.88
C TYR A 342 29.68 3.81 10.18
N ARG A 343 31.02 3.89 10.05
CA ARG A 343 31.96 4.11 11.16
C ARG A 343 31.64 5.43 11.85
N GLY A 344 30.91 5.38 12.96
CA GLY A 344 30.55 6.54 13.77
C GLY A 344 29.12 6.56 14.30
N ASN A 345 28.19 5.81 13.68
CA ASN A 345 26.76 5.82 14.06
C ASN A 345 26.43 5.06 15.35
N GLY A 346 27.38 4.96 16.29
CA GLY A 346 27.25 4.29 17.59
C GLY A 346 26.99 2.78 17.56
N LEU A 347 26.68 2.20 16.39
CA LEU A 347 26.31 0.81 16.22
C LEU A 347 27.56 -0.07 16.06
N VAL A 348 28.00 -0.68 17.17
CA VAL A 348 29.17 -1.55 17.22
C VAL A 348 28.71 -2.94 17.66
N ILE A 349 28.95 -3.95 16.83
CA ILE A 349 29.00 -5.33 17.36
C ILE A 349 30.36 -5.50 18.02
N ALA A 350 30.36 -5.47 19.35
CA ALA A 350 31.51 -5.87 20.13
C ALA A 350 31.41 -7.35 20.45
N GLU A 351 32.45 -8.11 20.11
CA GLU A 351 32.70 -9.39 20.79
C GLU A 351 32.84 -9.13 22.29
N ALA A 352 32.36 -10.05 23.14
CA ALA A 352 32.11 -9.81 24.56
C ALA A 352 33.39 -9.64 25.41
N GLY A 353 34.03 -8.47 25.28
CA GLY A 353 35.27 -8.12 25.96
C GLY A 353 35.09 -7.86 27.46
N SER A 354 35.32 -8.88 28.29
CA SER A 354 35.92 -8.73 29.63
C SER A 354 36.29 -10.09 30.24
N GLY A 355 37.57 -10.49 30.14
CA GLY A 355 38.18 -11.48 31.04
C GLY A 355 38.46 -12.91 30.52
N GLY A 356 37.92 -13.31 29.36
CA GLY A 356 38.14 -14.65 28.79
C GLY A 356 39.12 -14.67 27.61
N LYS A 357 40.06 -15.64 27.58
CA LYS A 357 40.82 -15.96 26.35
C LYS A 357 39.90 -16.72 25.39
N LEU A 358 39.76 -16.25 24.15
CA LEU A 358 39.18 -17.09 23.10
C LEU A 358 40.12 -18.26 22.79
N LEU A 359 39.59 -19.47 22.92
CA LEU A 359 40.04 -20.64 22.17
C LEU A 359 39.00 -20.95 21.11
N ARG A 360 39.43 -21.57 20.00
CA ARG A 360 38.56 -21.98 18.90
C ARG A 360 37.55 -23.05 19.35
N THR A 361 36.34 -23.01 18.79
CA THR A 361 35.26 -24.03 18.91
C THR A 361 34.59 -24.09 20.30
N PRO A 362 33.53 -24.89 20.54
CA PRO A 362 32.18 -24.33 20.51
C PRO A 362 31.49 -24.36 21.87
N LYS A 363 31.03 -23.18 22.34
CA LYS A 363 29.92 -22.97 23.26
C LYS A 363 29.64 -21.47 23.40
N GLU A 364 28.37 -21.12 23.62
CA GLU A 364 27.90 -19.79 24.01
C GLU A 364 28.27 -18.65 23.04
N HIS A 365 27.56 -18.61 21.90
CA HIS A 365 27.51 -17.43 21.04
C HIS A 365 26.58 -16.38 21.66
N TYR A 366 27.14 -15.24 22.07
CA TYR A 366 26.38 -14.04 22.44
C TYR A 366 26.55 -12.97 21.36
N PHE A 367 25.44 -12.44 20.85
CA PHE A 367 25.45 -11.17 20.12
C PHE A 367 25.48 -9.99 21.11
N THR A 368 25.80 -8.79 20.63
CA THR A 368 25.70 -7.54 21.40
C THR A 368 25.64 -6.38 20.42
N LEU A 369 24.44 -5.84 20.18
CA LEU A 369 24.29 -4.54 19.50
C LEU A 369 24.51 -3.41 20.49
N LEU A 370 25.71 -2.85 20.50
CA LEU A 370 25.96 -1.56 21.14
C LEU A 370 25.25 -0.47 20.33
N ASN A 371 24.54 0.44 21.00
CA ASN A 371 24.07 1.70 20.43
C ASN A 371 24.55 2.83 21.34
N HIS A 372 25.66 3.46 20.98
CA HIS A 372 26.29 4.54 21.74
C HIS A 372 25.60 5.92 21.63
N SER A 373 24.47 6.04 20.93
CA SER A 373 23.77 7.31 20.75
C SER A 373 22.62 7.53 21.75
N ALA A 374 22.58 8.72 22.36
CA ALA A 374 21.42 9.18 23.12
C ALA A 374 20.22 9.44 22.18
N GLY A 375 18.99 9.31 22.69
CA GLY A 375 17.78 9.50 21.89
C GLY A 375 17.34 8.31 21.03
N TRP A 376 17.89 7.10 21.22
CA TRP A 376 17.59 5.93 20.39
C TRP A 376 17.38 4.65 21.22
N ARG A 377 16.29 3.91 20.96
CA ARG A 377 16.02 2.58 21.56
C ARG A 377 15.98 1.46 20.52
N ILE A 378 16.17 0.21 20.96
CA ILE A 378 15.73 -0.97 20.20
C ILE A 378 14.22 -1.13 20.44
N LYS A 379 13.43 -1.22 19.37
CA LYS A 379 11.98 -1.51 19.43
C LYS A 379 11.71 -3.01 19.24
N SER A 380 12.36 -3.64 18.26
CA SER A 380 12.27 -5.08 18.00
C SER A 380 13.51 -5.59 17.24
N PHE A 381 13.61 -6.91 17.05
CA PHE A 381 14.63 -7.53 16.22
C PHE A 381 14.09 -8.82 15.59
N THR A 382 14.61 -9.18 14.42
CA THR A 382 14.26 -10.41 13.70
C THR A 382 15.43 -11.39 13.81
N ALA A 383 15.16 -12.60 14.28
CA ALA A 383 16.11 -13.71 14.25
C ALA A 383 15.80 -14.62 13.06
N ALA A 384 16.84 -15.07 12.35
CA ALA A 384 16.74 -15.93 11.17
C ALA A 384 17.60 -17.20 11.33
N HIS A 385 17.13 -18.29 10.73
CA HIS A 385 17.73 -19.62 10.80
C HIS A 385 18.47 -19.96 9.50
N GLN A 386 19.73 -20.42 9.57
CA GLN A 386 20.44 -21.00 8.43
C GLN A 386 19.79 -22.35 8.06
N GLY A 387 18.80 -22.31 7.15
CA GLY A 387 18.05 -23.50 6.71
C GLY A 387 16.53 -23.33 6.61
N GLY A 388 15.98 -22.15 6.93
CA GLY A 388 14.58 -21.81 6.62
C GLY A 388 13.47 -22.55 7.38
N LYS A 389 13.78 -23.18 8.52
CA LYS A 389 12.77 -23.78 9.41
C LYS A 389 12.35 -22.81 10.54
N PRO A 390 11.15 -22.98 11.14
CA PRO A 390 10.66 -22.12 12.21
C PRO A 390 11.52 -22.09 13.49
N LEU A 391 11.31 -21.05 14.29
CA LEU A 391 12.01 -20.73 15.54
C LEU A 391 11.32 -21.37 16.75
N ASP A 392 11.49 -22.68 16.97
CA ASP A 392 10.76 -23.38 18.05
C ASP A 392 11.12 -22.89 19.48
N ARG A 393 12.39 -22.51 19.75
CA ARG A 393 12.90 -22.27 21.13
C ARG A 393 14.04 -21.25 21.25
N ILE A 394 13.72 -19.95 21.29
CA ILE A 394 14.54 -18.98 22.04
C ILE A 394 14.10 -19.04 23.51
N ARG A 395 15.05 -19.06 24.46
CA ARG A 395 14.71 -19.07 25.91
C ARG A 395 15.15 -17.85 26.69
N GLU A 396 16.33 -17.28 26.45
CA GLU A 396 16.86 -16.21 27.33
C GLU A 396 17.49 -15.05 26.54
N LEU A 397 17.08 -13.84 26.94
CA LEU A 397 17.56 -12.56 26.42
C LEU A 397 18.16 -11.76 27.59
N GLY A 398 19.44 -11.43 27.48
CA GLY A 398 20.18 -10.63 28.45
C GLY A 398 20.53 -9.25 27.91
N TYR A 399 20.55 -8.25 28.78
CA TYR A 399 21.08 -6.91 28.48
C TYR A 399 22.20 -6.55 29.45
N ARG A 400 23.28 -5.94 28.94
CA ARG A 400 24.43 -5.48 29.72
C ARG A 400 24.42 -3.96 29.85
N THR A 401 24.07 -3.46 31.04
CA THR A 401 24.37 -2.07 31.44
C THR A 401 25.75 -2.01 32.11
N SER A 402 26.30 -0.80 32.28
CA SER A 402 27.56 -0.60 33.01
C SER A 402 27.48 -1.24 34.42
N ALA A 403 28.28 -2.29 34.61
CA ALA A 403 28.35 -3.14 35.81
C ALA A 403 27.12 -4.00 36.19
N THR A 404 26.01 -4.02 35.43
CA THR A 404 24.88 -4.95 35.71
C THR A 404 24.28 -5.62 34.47
N PHE A 405 24.20 -6.95 34.52
CA PHE A 405 23.36 -7.75 33.63
C PHE A 405 21.92 -7.77 34.14
N SER A 406 20.95 -7.83 33.23
CA SER A 406 19.55 -8.12 33.52
C SER A 406 19.04 -9.14 32.50
N TRP A 407 18.41 -10.21 32.99
CA TRP A 407 18.02 -11.39 32.23
C TRP A 407 16.50 -11.51 32.16
N TYR A 408 15.96 -11.89 31.00
CA TYR A 408 14.54 -12.15 30.79
C TYR A 408 14.37 -13.50 30.10
N SER A 409 13.51 -14.38 30.63
CA SER A 409 13.21 -15.67 30.00
C SER A 409 11.91 -15.61 29.18
N VAL A 410 11.98 -16.04 27.92
CA VAL A 410 10.81 -16.33 27.08
C VAL A 410 10.45 -17.81 27.25
N ARG A 411 9.16 -18.13 27.42
CA ARG A 411 8.68 -19.51 27.56
C ARG A 411 7.54 -19.81 26.58
N GLU A 412 7.89 -20.67 25.62
CA GLU A 412 7.01 -21.61 24.89
C GLU A 412 5.96 -21.03 23.93
N ASN A 413 5.96 -21.57 22.71
CA ASN A 413 4.93 -21.53 21.67
C ASN A 413 4.40 -20.18 21.13
N ASN A 414 4.86 -19.01 21.58
CA ASN A 414 4.63 -17.78 20.80
C ASN A 414 5.48 -17.77 19.53
N CYS A 415 4.85 -18.14 18.40
CA CYS A 415 5.21 -17.56 17.12
C CYS A 415 5.18 -16.03 17.23
N VAL A 416 6.04 -15.32 16.50
CA VAL A 416 5.91 -13.87 16.32
C VAL A 416 4.77 -13.63 15.33
N GLY A 417 3.54 -13.75 15.83
CA GLY A 417 2.30 -13.37 15.13
C GLY A 417 1.94 -11.93 15.44
N ASP A 418 1.30 -11.25 14.49
CA ASP A 418 1.27 -9.79 14.38
C ASP A 418 0.46 -9.03 15.45
N ASN A 419 -0.06 -9.72 16.49
CA ASN A 419 -1.09 -9.20 17.41
C ASN A 419 -0.71 -9.19 18.91
N GLU A 420 0.49 -9.60 19.31
CA GLU A 420 0.95 -9.48 20.71
C GLU A 420 2.28 -8.70 20.83
N GLU A 421 2.19 -7.40 21.15
CA GLU A 421 3.34 -6.51 21.31
C GLU A 421 4.19 -6.87 22.56
N THR A 422 5.11 -7.83 22.43
CA THR A 422 6.04 -8.22 23.51
C THR A 422 7.17 -7.19 23.67
N PHE A 423 6.84 -6.02 24.24
CA PHE A 423 7.76 -4.89 24.39
C PHE A 423 8.94 -5.16 25.34
N PHE A 424 10.17 -5.25 24.81
CA PHE A 424 11.40 -5.24 25.60
C PHE A 424 11.83 -3.80 25.94
N THR A 425 11.29 -3.23 27.02
CA THR A 425 11.77 -1.94 27.54
C THR A 425 13.08 -2.11 28.32
N VAL A 426 14.17 -1.60 27.74
CA VAL A 426 15.43 -1.34 28.45
C VAL A 426 15.47 0.13 28.86
N THR A 427 15.89 0.38 30.11
CA THR A 427 16.09 1.72 30.70
C THR A 427 17.53 1.78 31.22
N CYS A 428 18.27 2.85 30.90
CA CYS A 428 19.65 2.98 31.38
C CYS A 428 19.68 3.48 32.84
N ARG A 429 20.80 3.26 33.54
CA ARG A 429 20.96 3.65 34.96
C ARG A 429 21.85 4.88 35.19
N GLN A 430 22.46 5.46 34.15
CA GLN A 430 23.27 6.68 34.22
C GLN A 430 23.21 7.42 32.87
N PRO A 431 23.20 8.76 32.83
CA PRO A 431 23.35 9.50 31.58
C PRO A 431 24.79 9.40 31.05
N GLY A 432 24.92 9.06 29.76
CA GLY A 432 26.20 8.85 29.09
C GLY A 432 26.00 8.10 27.77
N PRO A 433 27.07 7.85 26.98
CA PRO A 433 26.98 7.09 25.74
C PRO A 433 26.66 5.62 26.04
N VAL A 434 25.36 5.31 26.05
CA VAL A 434 24.79 4.04 26.52
C VAL A 434 25.40 2.85 25.77
N GLN A 435 25.67 1.75 26.46
CA GLN A 435 25.78 0.45 25.81
C GLN A 435 24.44 -0.26 25.96
N LEU A 436 23.56 -0.13 24.95
CA LEU A 436 22.58 -1.18 24.70
C LEU A 436 23.34 -2.45 24.28
N GLY A 437 22.69 -3.61 24.32
CA GLY A 437 23.40 -4.86 24.04
C GLY A 437 22.52 -6.07 24.17
N LEU A 438 21.92 -6.48 23.04
CA LEU A 438 21.05 -7.65 22.96
C LEU A 438 21.89 -8.95 22.94
N ALA A 439 22.00 -9.61 24.10
CA ALA A 439 22.62 -10.92 24.23
C ALA A 439 21.56 -12.03 24.16
N ILE A 440 21.65 -12.87 23.13
CA ILE A 440 20.78 -14.03 22.92
C ILE A 440 21.53 -15.29 23.35
N GLN A 441 20.97 -16.14 24.20
CA GLN A 441 21.59 -17.40 24.59
C GLN A 441 20.94 -18.60 23.86
N VAL A 442 21.76 -19.36 23.12
CA VAL A 442 21.34 -20.54 22.33
C VAL A 442 21.65 -21.83 23.08
N TRP A 443 20.75 -22.82 23.01
CA TRP A 443 20.89 -24.07 23.76
C TRP A 443 22.11 -24.91 23.32
N PRO A 444 22.88 -25.53 24.25
CA PRO A 444 24.11 -26.25 23.93
C PRO A 444 23.95 -27.38 22.89
N GLY A 445 22.78 -28.01 22.82
CA GLY A 445 22.47 -29.05 21.83
C GLY A 445 22.31 -28.57 20.39
N TYR A 446 22.33 -27.25 20.14
CA TYR A 446 22.26 -26.63 18.82
C TYR A 446 23.63 -26.08 18.36
N ALA A 447 24.58 -25.90 19.28
CA ALA A 447 25.86 -25.21 19.06
C ALA A 447 26.91 -26.02 18.23
N GLY A 448 26.46 -27.00 17.45
CA GLY A 448 27.31 -27.83 16.58
C GLY A 448 26.64 -28.27 15.28
N ASP A 449 25.45 -27.75 14.96
CA ASP A 449 24.72 -28.03 13.72
C ASP A 449 24.61 -26.75 12.87
N PRO A 450 25.33 -26.64 11.74
CA PRO A 450 25.23 -25.50 10.85
C PRO A 450 23.80 -25.29 10.31
N GLU A 451 23.05 -26.37 10.07
CA GLU A 451 21.65 -26.31 9.63
C GLU A 451 20.67 -25.92 10.74
N ARG A 452 21.16 -25.54 11.94
CA ARG A 452 20.34 -24.98 13.03
C ARG A 452 20.96 -23.76 13.70
N SER A 453 21.87 -23.09 13.00
CA SER A 453 22.49 -21.85 13.48
C SER A 453 21.57 -20.66 13.24
N PHE A 454 21.41 -19.80 14.25
CA PHE A 454 20.57 -18.60 14.19
C PHE A 454 21.41 -17.32 14.24
N TYR A 455 20.98 -16.28 13.52
CA TYR A 455 21.56 -14.95 13.56
C TYR A 455 20.47 -13.88 13.64
N ILE A 456 20.80 -12.69 14.15
CA ILE A 456 19.91 -11.54 14.05
C ILE A 456 20.02 -11.03 12.61
N SER A 457 18.93 -11.08 11.84
CA SER A 457 18.88 -10.58 10.44
C SER A 457 18.45 -9.13 10.34
N GLN A 458 17.76 -8.61 11.36
CA GLN A 458 17.19 -7.27 11.36
C GLN A 458 17.09 -6.74 12.79
N VAL A 459 17.26 -5.44 12.98
CA VAL A 459 16.91 -4.74 14.22
C VAL A 459 16.10 -3.50 13.85
N ILE A 460 14.95 -3.30 14.49
CA ILE A 460 14.19 -2.06 14.40
C ILE A 460 14.60 -1.20 15.58
N LEU A 461 15.27 -0.10 15.28
CA LEU A 461 15.50 0.99 16.23
C LEU A 461 14.35 2.00 16.14
N GLU A 462 14.22 2.82 17.17
CA GLU A 462 13.25 3.92 17.22
C GLU A 462 13.94 5.15 17.79
N ASN A 463 13.76 6.28 17.11
CA ASN A 463 14.20 7.58 17.61
C ASN A 463 13.20 8.06 18.68
N MET A 464 13.69 8.31 19.89
CA MET A 464 12.90 8.69 21.07
C MET A 464 12.38 10.14 21.03
N GLU A 465 12.92 10.98 20.16
CA GLU A 465 12.55 12.39 19.99
C GLU A 465 11.40 12.52 18.96
N THR A 466 11.50 11.79 17.86
CA THR A 466 10.54 11.86 16.75
C THR A 466 9.46 10.79 16.81
N GLY A 467 9.79 9.56 17.21
CA GLY A 467 8.95 8.37 17.09
C GLY A 467 9.22 7.55 15.82
N ASP A 468 10.04 8.07 14.89
CA ASP A 468 10.40 7.39 13.63
C ASP A 468 11.11 6.05 13.89
N LEU A 469 10.76 5.04 13.10
CA LEU A 469 11.37 3.71 13.15
C LEU A 469 12.51 3.61 12.14
N TYR A 470 13.58 2.89 12.48
CA TYR A 470 14.75 2.72 11.62
C TYR A 470 15.24 1.27 11.64
N THR A 471 15.20 0.64 10.47
CA THR A 471 15.69 -0.71 10.20
C THR A 471 17.22 -0.72 10.10
N VAL A 472 17.84 -1.69 10.77
CA VAL A 472 19.22 -2.12 10.52
C VAL A 472 19.17 -3.56 10.03
N GLU A 473 19.49 -3.80 8.76
CA GLU A 473 19.68 -5.14 8.20
C GLU A 473 21.07 -5.68 8.56
N LEU A 474 21.13 -6.96 8.95
CA LEU A 474 22.36 -7.65 9.35
C LEU A 474 22.50 -8.95 8.52
N LYS A 475 23.70 -9.20 7.99
CA LYS A 475 23.98 -10.36 7.12
C LYS A 475 24.79 -11.41 7.88
N PRO A 476 24.52 -12.72 7.68
CA PRO A 476 25.18 -13.77 8.44
C PRO A 476 26.69 -13.86 8.12
N ASP A 477 27.06 -13.60 6.87
CA ASP A 477 28.42 -13.85 6.36
C ASP A 477 29.30 -12.60 6.27
N GLN A 478 28.81 -11.43 6.73
CA GLN A 478 29.62 -10.22 6.78
C GLN A 478 30.32 -10.09 8.15
N PRO A 479 31.65 -10.29 8.23
CA PRO A 479 32.39 -9.89 9.42
C PRO A 479 32.35 -8.36 9.53
N LEU A 480 31.43 -7.86 10.35
CA LEU A 480 31.41 -6.46 10.78
C LEU A 480 32.74 -6.19 11.48
N GLN A 481 33.62 -5.45 10.81
CA GLN A 481 34.99 -5.21 11.27
C GLN A 481 34.99 -4.75 12.73
N SER A 482 35.82 -5.40 13.54
CA SER A 482 35.93 -5.19 14.99
C SER A 482 36.56 -3.83 15.31
N ASN A 483 35.78 -2.76 15.11
CA ASN A 483 36.16 -1.35 15.28
C ASN A 483 36.31 -0.93 16.76
N LEU A 484 36.80 -1.84 17.61
CA LEU A 484 37.17 -1.59 19.01
C LEU A 484 38.45 -0.74 19.16
N ALA A 485 39.26 -0.61 18.10
CA ALA A 485 40.62 -0.07 18.18
C ALA A 485 40.76 1.44 17.88
N ASP A 486 39.92 2.03 17.04
CA ASP A 486 40.18 3.35 16.41
C ASP A 486 39.07 4.40 16.61
N TYR A 487 38.05 4.13 17.44
CA TYR A 487 37.07 5.17 17.79
C TYR A 487 37.62 6.15 18.82
N LYS A 488 38.56 7.00 18.39
CA LYS A 488 38.84 8.27 19.06
C LYS A 488 37.52 9.05 19.15
N GLY A 489 37.13 9.46 20.34
CA GLY A 489 35.80 9.97 20.65
C GLY A 489 35.40 11.23 19.89
N GLY A 490 34.96 11.07 18.65
CA GLY A 490 34.19 12.06 17.92
C GLY A 490 32.81 12.15 18.53
N SER A 491 32.55 13.22 19.28
CA SER A 491 31.25 13.45 19.88
C SER A 491 30.21 13.73 18.80
N LEU A 492 29.41 12.71 18.44
CA LEU A 492 28.02 12.93 18.03
C LEU A 492 27.19 13.36 19.25
N GLN A 493 27.58 14.48 19.86
CA GLN A 493 26.65 15.34 20.58
C GLN A 493 25.75 16.00 19.52
N GLN A 494 24.72 15.27 19.08
CA GLN A 494 23.42 15.94 19.07
C GLN A 494 23.08 16.18 20.55
N ASP A 495 22.70 17.41 20.87
CA ASP A 495 22.34 17.79 22.24
C ASP A 495 20.97 17.20 22.58
N TYR A 496 20.96 15.89 22.91
CA TYR A 496 19.83 15.24 23.56
C TYR A 496 19.60 15.93 24.91
N GLN A 497 18.70 16.91 24.92
CA GLN A 497 18.34 17.67 26.12
C GLN A 497 17.69 16.70 27.11
N GLU A 498 18.43 16.30 28.15
CA GLU A 498 17.95 15.44 29.23
C GLU A 498 16.77 16.14 29.93
N LYS A 499 15.55 15.81 29.47
CA LYS A 499 14.31 16.40 29.99
C LYS A 499 14.31 16.21 31.50
N SER A 500 14.21 17.32 32.22
CA SER A 500 14.47 17.35 33.66
C SER A 500 13.48 18.24 34.39
N ALA A 501 13.14 17.83 35.62
CA ALA A 501 12.15 18.50 36.45
C ALA A 501 12.61 18.54 37.91
N SER A 502 12.71 19.74 38.47
CA SER A 502 13.04 19.98 39.88
C SER A 502 11.81 20.05 40.79
N ASN A 503 10.61 19.91 40.25
CA ASN A 503 9.34 20.00 40.99
C ASN A 503 8.18 19.31 40.24
N ARG A 504 7.09 19.07 40.97
CA ARG A 504 5.89 18.35 40.52
C ARG A 504 5.20 19.01 39.31
N ALA A 505 5.14 20.34 39.25
CA ALA A 505 4.49 21.05 38.16
C ALA A 505 5.27 20.93 36.84
N GLY A 506 6.60 21.08 36.88
CA GLY A 506 7.47 20.85 35.72
C GLY A 506 7.40 19.41 35.20
N LEU A 507 7.33 18.43 36.10
CA LEU A 507 7.15 17.02 35.71
C LEU A 507 5.80 16.79 35.03
N LYS A 508 4.70 17.34 35.59
CA LYS A 508 3.37 17.24 34.97
C LYS A 508 3.31 17.90 33.60
N GLN A 509 3.97 19.04 33.40
CA GLN A 509 4.06 19.69 32.08
C GLN A 509 4.77 18.80 31.06
N LEU A 510 5.94 18.23 31.40
CA LEU A 510 6.68 17.33 30.50
C LEU A 510 5.86 16.09 30.10
N LEU A 511 5.00 15.59 31.00
CA LEU A 511 4.07 14.49 30.73
C LEU A 511 2.92 14.91 29.80
N ALA A 512 2.35 16.10 30.01
CA ALA A 512 1.31 16.65 29.14
C ALA A 512 1.84 16.91 27.71
N ASP A 513 3.02 17.55 27.59
CA ASP A 513 3.68 17.81 26.31
C ASP A 513 3.94 16.50 25.54
N ALA A 514 4.43 15.46 26.23
CA ALA A 514 4.73 14.17 25.63
C ALA A 514 3.47 13.45 25.10
N LEU A 515 2.39 13.44 25.89
CA LEU A 515 1.11 12.86 25.50
C LEU A 515 0.50 13.61 24.32
N GLN A 516 0.41 14.94 24.39
CA GLN A 516 -0.11 15.80 23.31
C GLN A 516 0.64 15.56 21.99
N GLN A 517 1.98 15.50 22.04
CA GLN A 517 2.84 15.26 20.87
C GLN A 517 2.81 13.81 20.35
N ARG A 518 2.03 12.90 20.94
CA ARG A 518 2.03 11.45 20.66
C ARG A 518 3.40 10.81 20.77
N ALA A 519 4.21 11.28 21.71
CA ALA A 519 5.47 10.62 22.03
C ALA A 519 5.19 9.20 22.55
N SER A 520 5.84 8.20 21.98
CA SER A 520 5.72 6.78 22.38
C SER A 520 6.33 6.49 23.75
N SER A 521 7.13 7.42 24.27
CA SER A 521 7.74 7.37 25.58
C SER A 521 8.34 8.71 26.01
N LEU A 522 8.66 8.81 27.29
CA LEU A 522 9.34 9.94 27.91
C LEU A 522 10.32 9.42 28.96
N GLU A 523 11.54 9.94 28.97
CA GLU A 523 12.48 9.80 30.09
C GLU A 523 12.64 11.17 30.75
N VAL A 524 12.62 11.21 32.09
CA VAL A 524 12.79 12.45 32.87
C VAL A 524 13.76 12.25 34.03
N ARG A 525 14.79 13.09 34.13
CA ARG A 525 15.57 13.26 35.37
C ARG A 525 14.80 14.16 36.33
N TYR A 526 14.33 13.59 37.43
CA TYR A 526 13.60 14.30 38.46
C TYR A 526 14.45 14.48 39.73
N SER A 527 14.74 15.73 40.08
CA SER A 527 15.57 16.13 41.23
C SER A 527 14.80 16.86 42.34
N GLY A 528 13.46 16.86 42.25
CA GLY A 528 12.58 17.50 43.22
C GLY A 528 12.29 16.66 44.47
N GLU A 529 11.31 17.13 45.26
CA GLU A 529 10.81 16.46 46.47
C GLU A 529 10.40 15.00 46.22
N ASN A 530 10.62 14.12 47.21
CA ASN A 530 10.27 12.70 47.11
C ASN A 530 8.80 12.50 46.67
N LEU A 531 8.63 11.72 45.61
CA LEU A 531 7.32 11.34 45.06
C LEU A 531 6.82 10.03 45.70
N GLN A 532 5.51 9.87 45.86
CA GLN A 532 4.88 8.63 46.31
C GLN A 532 4.70 7.65 45.14
N MET A 533 5.77 6.93 44.83
CA MET A 533 5.86 6.04 43.65
C MET A 533 5.09 4.72 43.82
N PRO A 534 4.34 4.23 42.81
CA PRO A 534 4.04 4.87 41.52
C PRO A 534 2.83 5.82 41.56
N ALA A 535 2.01 5.75 42.63
CA ALA A 535 0.68 6.37 42.70
C ALA A 535 0.64 7.86 42.34
N GLU A 536 1.64 8.64 42.76
CA GLU A 536 1.71 10.07 42.44
C GLU A 536 1.91 10.35 40.94
N LEU A 537 2.61 9.48 40.21
CA LEU A 537 2.76 9.59 38.76
C LEU A 537 1.50 9.12 38.01
N GLU A 538 0.87 8.05 38.49
CA GLU A 538 -0.42 7.60 37.95
C GLU A 538 -1.51 8.68 38.12
N ASN A 539 -1.52 9.37 39.26
CA ASN A 539 -2.41 10.51 39.50
C ASN A 539 -2.09 11.69 38.56
N MET A 540 -0.82 12.08 38.40
CA MET A 540 -0.44 13.16 37.47
C MET A 540 -0.87 12.86 36.02
N LEU A 541 -0.71 11.61 35.57
CA LEU A 541 -1.14 11.16 34.25
C LEU A 541 -2.67 11.13 34.13
N GLU A 542 -3.38 10.63 35.14
CA GLU A 542 -4.85 10.59 35.12
C GLU A 542 -5.45 12.01 35.13
N GLU A 543 -4.88 12.95 35.89
CA GLU A 543 -5.27 14.37 35.85
C GLU A 543 -5.02 15.03 34.48
N ILE A 544 -4.03 14.56 33.70
CA ILE A 544 -3.82 15.04 32.32
C ILE A 544 -4.91 14.47 31.41
N LEU A 545 -5.14 13.15 31.44
CA LEU A 545 -6.13 12.50 30.58
C LEU A 545 -7.57 12.96 30.89
N GLN A 546 -7.91 13.23 32.15
CA GLN A 546 -9.22 13.78 32.51
C GLN A 546 -9.43 15.23 32.03
N SER A 547 -8.38 15.92 31.57
CA SER A 547 -8.46 17.26 30.99
C SER A 547 -8.59 17.28 29.45
N ASP A 548 -8.32 16.16 28.78
CA ASP A 548 -8.39 16.00 27.32
C ASP A 548 -8.97 14.62 26.96
N ASP A 549 -10.27 14.61 26.64
CA ASP A 549 -10.98 13.39 26.25
C ASP A 549 -10.34 12.71 25.02
N TYR A 550 -9.81 13.48 24.07
CA TYR A 550 -9.21 12.89 22.86
C TYR A 550 -7.90 12.19 23.20
N LEU A 551 -7.09 12.72 24.12
CA LEU A 551 -5.97 11.97 24.70
C LEU A 551 -6.45 10.73 25.45
N ARG A 552 -7.44 10.87 26.34
CA ARG A 552 -7.96 9.78 27.17
C ARG A 552 -8.45 8.59 26.34
N TYR A 553 -9.22 8.86 25.29
CA TYR A 553 -9.83 7.83 24.44
C TYR A 553 -8.94 7.40 23.26
N SER A 554 -7.82 8.08 22.99
CA SER A 554 -6.81 7.63 21.99
C SER A 554 -5.60 6.92 22.59
N GLN A 555 -5.41 6.93 23.92
CA GLN A 555 -4.40 6.13 24.60
C GLN A 555 -4.88 4.68 24.83
N ARG A 556 -4.10 3.70 24.35
CA ARG A 556 -4.32 2.26 24.60
C ARG A 556 -3.79 1.82 25.96
N SER A 557 -2.58 2.25 26.31
CA SER A 557 -1.93 1.86 27.56
C SER A 557 -0.79 2.80 27.95
N ARG A 558 -0.36 2.68 29.20
CA ARG A 558 0.85 3.30 29.75
C ARG A 558 1.62 2.31 30.60
N SER A 559 2.93 2.50 30.72
CA SER A 559 3.72 1.86 31.78
C SER A 559 4.76 2.84 32.34
N ILE A 560 5.02 2.70 33.63
CA ILE A 560 5.90 3.59 34.40
C ILE A 560 6.98 2.74 35.06
N SER A 561 8.24 3.13 34.91
CA SER A 561 9.38 2.56 35.65
C SER A 561 10.27 3.69 36.18
N TRP A 562 11.05 3.39 37.22
CA TRP A 562 11.94 4.37 37.83
C TRP A 562 13.17 3.73 38.46
N SER A 563 14.23 4.52 38.60
CA SER A 563 15.41 4.15 39.39
C SER A 563 15.95 5.36 40.15
N ARG A 564 16.53 5.15 41.33
CA ARG A 564 17.24 6.22 42.05
C ARG A 564 18.70 6.26 41.60
N GLN A 565 19.16 7.45 41.22
CA GLN A 565 20.47 7.73 40.66
C GLN A 565 21.55 7.93 41.74
N PRO A 566 22.84 7.69 41.44
CA PRO A 566 23.94 8.13 42.28
C PRO A 566 23.92 9.67 42.39
N GLY A 567 23.59 10.18 43.58
CA GLY A 567 23.31 11.61 43.82
C GLY A 567 21.96 11.87 44.48
N GLY A 568 20.99 10.96 44.32
CA GLY A 568 19.69 11.00 44.97
C GLY A 568 18.49 11.19 44.04
N ASP A 569 18.69 11.78 42.85
CA ASP A 569 17.68 12.00 41.81
C ASP A 569 16.91 10.72 41.46
N LEU A 570 15.68 10.87 40.96
CA LEU A 570 14.91 9.80 40.32
C LEU A 570 15.05 9.91 38.80
N LEU A 571 15.47 8.85 38.13
CA LEU A 571 15.29 8.70 36.69
C LEU A 571 13.93 8.03 36.46
N LEU A 572 13.00 8.77 35.86
CA LEU A 572 11.63 8.36 35.58
C LEU A 572 11.51 7.95 34.10
N ASN A 573 10.78 6.88 33.81
CA ASN A 573 10.62 6.32 32.49
C ASN A 573 9.14 5.99 32.25
N PHE A 574 8.59 6.54 31.17
CA PHE A 574 7.20 6.37 30.78
C PHE A 574 7.15 5.77 29.37
N ARG A 575 6.31 4.77 29.16
CA ARG A 575 5.92 4.30 27.82
C ARG A 575 4.44 4.59 27.60
N PHE A 576 4.08 4.96 26.38
CA PHE A 576 2.72 5.27 25.97
C PHE A 576 2.40 4.54 24.67
N ASN A 577 1.24 3.89 24.62
CA ASN A 577 0.71 3.25 23.41
C ASN A 577 -0.62 3.91 23.04
N TYR A 578 -0.88 4.09 21.74
CA TYR A 578 -2.02 4.87 21.23
C TYR A 578 -2.78 4.07 20.15
N LEU A 579 -3.97 4.54 19.79
CA LEU A 579 -4.76 3.98 18.68
C LEU A 579 -4.19 4.33 17.29
N ALA A 580 -3.32 5.34 17.19
CA ALA A 580 -2.70 5.82 15.96
C ALA A 580 -1.27 6.32 16.25
N THR A 581 -0.38 6.29 15.26
CA THR A 581 0.98 6.84 15.39
C THR A 581 0.98 8.39 15.38
N ARG A 582 2.14 8.99 15.66
CA ARG A 582 2.34 10.44 15.56
C ARG A 582 2.16 10.94 14.12
N GLU A 583 2.55 10.14 13.14
CA GLU A 583 2.43 10.42 11.70
C GLU A 583 0.97 10.35 11.27
N GLU A 584 0.27 9.29 11.66
CA GLU A 584 -1.18 9.13 11.44
C GLU A 584 -1.98 10.28 12.09
N GLU A 585 -1.70 10.63 13.34
CA GLU A 585 -2.33 11.77 14.03
C GLU A 585 -2.02 13.12 13.34
N ASN A 586 -0.82 13.30 12.80
CA ASN A 586 -0.46 14.48 12.00
C ASN A 586 -1.23 14.54 10.67
N ILE A 587 -1.45 13.39 10.01
CA ILE A 587 -2.32 13.30 8.82
C ILE A 587 -3.75 13.67 9.21
N VAL A 588 -4.27 13.17 10.34
CA VAL A 588 -5.61 13.55 10.83
C VAL A 588 -5.70 15.06 11.11
N ASN A 589 -4.73 15.66 11.80
CA ASN A 589 -4.68 17.11 12.04
C ASN A 589 -4.80 17.90 10.72
N GLN A 590 -4.01 17.54 9.71
CA GLN A 590 -3.97 18.23 8.42
C GLN A 590 -5.24 18.02 7.60
N GLN A 591 -5.76 16.79 7.56
CA GLN A 591 -6.99 16.46 6.81
C GLN A 591 -8.22 17.09 7.47
N VAL A 592 -8.35 17.08 8.80
CA VAL A 592 -9.40 17.80 9.54
C VAL A 592 -9.33 19.30 9.22
N THR A 593 -8.14 19.91 9.29
CA THR A 593 -7.92 21.33 8.94
C THR A 593 -8.35 21.65 7.50
N ARG A 594 -8.12 20.73 6.55
CA ARG A 594 -8.55 20.88 5.15
C ARG A 594 -10.07 20.76 5.02
N ILE A 595 -10.65 19.69 5.54
CA ILE A 595 -12.09 19.36 5.42
C ILE A 595 -12.95 20.44 6.07
N LEU A 596 -12.55 20.97 7.24
CA LEU A 596 -13.29 22.05 7.88
C LEU A 596 -13.34 23.34 7.03
N ARG A 597 -12.34 23.60 6.18
CA ARG A 597 -12.38 24.72 5.21
C ARG A 597 -13.24 24.44 3.98
N GLU A 598 -13.63 23.19 3.75
CA GLU A 598 -14.49 22.76 2.64
C GLU A 598 -15.96 22.67 3.08
N ILE A 599 -16.23 22.24 4.32
CA ILE A 599 -17.60 22.06 4.85
C ILE A 599 -18.12 23.23 5.68
N LEU A 600 -17.25 24.09 6.25
CA LEU A 600 -17.67 25.26 7.02
C LEU A 600 -17.57 26.54 6.17
N THR A 601 -18.56 27.42 6.32
CA THR A 601 -18.60 28.73 5.63
C THR A 601 -18.60 29.88 6.63
N PRO A 602 -17.99 31.04 6.29
CA PRO A 602 -17.98 32.21 7.17
C PRO A 602 -19.39 32.69 7.51
N GLY A 603 -19.70 32.81 8.80
CA GLY A 603 -21.03 33.18 9.29
C GLY A 603 -21.89 32.01 9.76
N MET A 604 -21.44 30.76 9.63
CA MET A 604 -22.12 29.61 10.26
C MET A 604 -22.16 29.73 11.79
N ASP A 605 -23.34 29.51 12.36
CA ASP A 605 -23.51 29.34 13.80
C ASP A 605 -23.05 27.96 14.28
N ASP A 606 -23.02 27.75 15.59
CA ASP A 606 -22.50 26.52 16.20
C ASP A 606 -23.36 25.29 15.89
N HIS A 607 -24.68 25.46 15.69
CA HIS A 607 -25.56 24.37 15.25
C HIS A 607 -25.25 23.94 13.81
N GLN A 608 -25.05 24.91 12.92
CA GLN A 608 -24.70 24.69 11.53
C GLN A 608 -23.33 24.01 11.38
N LYS A 609 -22.33 24.44 12.16
CA LYS A 609 -21.01 23.77 12.22
C LYS A 609 -21.14 22.32 12.68
N THR A 610 -21.84 22.07 13.79
CA THR A 610 -22.05 20.71 14.32
C THR A 610 -22.79 19.83 13.33
N LYS A 611 -23.79 20.35 12.62
CA LYS A 611 -24.47 19.60 11.55
C LYS A 611 -23.54 19.29 10.37
N ALA A 612 -22.76 20.26 9.90
CA ALA A 612 -21.82 20.05 8.80
C ALA A 612 -20.76 18.97 9.12
N VAL A 613 -20.16 19.03 10.31
CA VAL A 613 -19.19 18.02 10.79
C VAL A 613 -19.84 16.64 10.91
N HIS A 614 -21.03 16.57 11.48
CA HIS A 614 -21.79 15.32 11.60
C HIS A 614 -22.11 14.70 10.24
N ASP A 615 -22.68 15.49 9.33
CA ASP A 615 -23.11 15.03 8.01
C ASP A 615 -21.90 14.58 7.17
N TYR A 616 -20.74 15.23 7.32
CA TYR A 616 -19.49 14.77 6.71
C TYR A 616 -19.09 13.39 7.22
N ILE A 617 -19.02 13.19 8.54
CA ILE A 617 -18.57 11.90 9.12
C ILE A 617 -19.52 10.76 8.74
N VAL A 618 -20.82 10.95 8.90
CA VAL A 618 -21.84 9.93 8.60
C VAL A 618 -21.94 9.63 7.08
N ALA A 619 -21.49 10.53 6.21
CA ALA A 619 -21.47 10.28 4.76
C ALA A 619 -20.13 9.71 4.21
N ASN A 620 -19.06 9.66 5.01
CA ASN A 620 -17.71 9.29 4.56
C ASN A 620 -17.01 8.21 5.42
N VAL A 621 -17.65 7.74 6.50
CA VAL A 621 -17.14 6.64 7.34
C VAL A 621 -18.22 5.57 7.43
N ALA A 622 -17.85 4.31 7.24
CA ALA A 622 -18.71 3.14 7.40
C ALA A 622 -18.31 2.30 8.63
N TYR A 623 -19.30 1.68 9.30
CA TYR A 623 -19.03 0.90 10.50
C TYR A 623 -18.16 -0.36 10.26
N ASP A 624 -17.15 -0.55 11.12
CA ASP A 624 -16.28 -1.73 11.10
C ASP A 624 -16.91 -2.94 11.79
N LEU A 625 -17.58 -3.78 11.00
CA LEU A 625 -18.14 -5.06 11.43
C LEU A 625 -17.07 -6.12 11.80
N SER A 626 -15.77 -5.83 11.64
CA SER A 626 -14.67 -6.70 12.09
C SER A 626 -14.12 -6.35 13.47
N TYR A 627 -14.52 -5.20 14.04
CA TYR A 627 -14.14 -4.68 15.36
C TYR A 627 -12.62 -4.51 15.57
N ARG A 628 -11.94 -3.89 14.60
CA ARG A 628 -10.47 -3.69 14.57
C ARG A 628 -10.02 -2.24 14.46
N GLU A 629 -10.83 -1.38 13.84
CA GLU A 629 -10.44 -0.03 13.43
C GLU A 629 -10.95 1.03 14.43
N HIS A 630 -10.17 1.30 15.48
CA HIS A 630 -10.60 2.14 16.60
C HIS A 630 -10.21 3.63 16.50
N SER A 631 -9.38 4.03 15.53
CA SER A 631 -8.75 5.37 15.53
C SER A 631 -9.45 6.39 14.64
N ALA A 632 -9.26 7.68 14.94
CA ALA A 632 -9.70 8.77 14.05
C ALA A 632 -8.99 8.73 12.67
N TYR A 633 -7.77 8.18 12.61
CA TYR A 633 -7.07 7.95 11.34
C TYR A 633 -7.75 6.87 10.50
N ALA A 634 -8.17 5.76 11.12
CA ALA A 634 -8.92 4.73 10.42
C ALA A 634 -10.27 5.27 9.90
N ALA A 635 -11.02 5.97 10.74
CA ALA A 635 -12.25 6.64 10.35
C ALA A 635 -12.03 7.60 9.15
N LEU A 636 -11.02 8.47 9.23
CA LEU A 636 -10.83 9.55 8.26
C LEU A 636 -10.11 9.16 6.96
N VAL A 637 -9.18 8.19 7.02
CA VAL A 637 -8.27 7.85 5.91
C VAL A 637 -8.57 6.47 5.31
N LYS A 638 -8.99 5.50 6.13
CA LYS A 638 -9.49 4.20 5.64
C LYS A 638 -10.99 4.24 5.30
N GLY A 639 -11.72 5.25 5.79
CA GLY A 639 -13.17 5.36 5.63
C GLY A 639 -13.96 4.35 6.47
N GLN A 640 -13.33 3.71 7.45
CA GLN A 640 -13.94 2.62 8.23
C GLN A 640 -13.47 2.64 9.69
N ALA A 641 -14.41 2.51 10.64
CA ALA A 641 -14.10 2.46 12.07
C ALA A 641 -15.21 1.84 12.94
N VAL A 642 -14.88 1.46 14.18
CA VAL A 642 -15.87 1.26 15.26
C VAL A 642 -16.23 2.58 15.94
N CYS A 643 -17.22 2.56 16.85
CA CYS A 643 -17.74 3.72 17.58
C CYS A 643 -16.66 4.63 18.20
N GLN A 644 -15.57 4.06 18.73
CA GLN A 644 -14.44 4.82 19.27
C GLN A 644 -13.76 5.71 18.23
N GLY A 645 -13.59 5.24 16.99
CA GLY A 645 -12.99 6.01 15.90
C GLY A 645 -13.91 7.15 15.41
N TYR A 646 -15.22 6.89 15.36
CA TYR A 646 -16.23 7.93 15.12
C TYR A 646 -16.20 9.00 16.21
N ALA A 647 -16.24 8.60 17.49
CA ALA A 647 -16.29 9.53 18.61
C ALA A 647 -15.03 10.40 18.73
N LEU A 648 -13.85 9.83 18.43
CA LEU A 648 -12.59 10.56 18.35
C LEU A 648 -12.56 11.55 17.17
N LEU A 649 -12.91 11.12 15.96
CA LEU A 649 -12.92 12.00 14.78
C LEU A 649 -13.93 13.15 14.94
N MET A 650 -15.13 12.84 15.43
CA MET A 650 -16.19 13.80 15.73
C MET A 650 -15.72 14.83 16.76
N TYR A 651 -15.19 14.41 17.91
CA TYR A 651 -14.65 15.32 18.93
C TYR A 651 -13.60 16.26 18.34
N LYS A 652 -12.69 15.73 17.52
CA LYS A 652 -11.57 16.47 16.95
C LYS A 652 -12.03 17.50 15.91
N MET A 653 -12.94 17.11 15.00
CA MET A 653 -13.50 18.03 14.01
C MET A 653 -14.36 19.12 14.66
N LEU A 654 -15.08 18.80 15.74
CA LEU A 654 -15.87 19.77 16.50
C LEU A 654 -14.99 20.77 17.27
N THR A 655 -13.97 20.30 17.98
CA THR A 655 -13.09 21.17 18.78
C THR A 655 -12.24 22.09 17.89
N GLU A 656 -11.73 21.61 16.76
CA GLU A 656 -11.06 22.45 15.75
C GLU A 656 -12.03 23.46 15.08
N ALA A 657 -13.33 23.14 14.98
CA ALA A 657 -14.38 24.08 14.56
C ALA A 657 -14.80 25.09 15.66
N GLY A 658 -14.20 25.03 16.86
CA GLY A 658 -14.50 25.87 18.00
C GLY A 658 -15.72 25.43 18.84
N ILE A 659 -16.29 24.25 18.57
CA ILE A 659 -17.40 23.69 19.34
C ILE A 659 -16.84 22.97 20.57
N GLN A 660 -17.33 23.31 21.77
CA GLN A 660 -16.99 22.56 22.97
C GLN A 660 -17.68 21.18 22.93
N ALA A 661 -16.89 20.12 22.77
CA ALA A 661 -17.36 18.74 22.74
C ALA A 661 -16.84 17.94 23.96
N ARG A 662 -17.46 16.79 24.22
CA ARG A 662 -16.97 15.71 25.10
C ARG A 662 -17.06 14.36 24.38
N ILE A 663 -16.33 13.36 24.85
CA ILE A 663 -16.55 11.95 24.53
C ILE A 663 -17.14 11.26 25.77
N ILE A 664 -18.24 10.52 25.58
CA ILE A 664 -18.80 9.62 26.59
C ILE A 664 -18.42 8.19 26.25
N SER A 665 -17.97 7.43 27.25
CA SER A 665 -18.08 5.97 27.27
C SER A 665 -19.22 5.51 28.15
N GLY A 666 -19.93 4.48 27.68
CA GLY A 666 -21.04 3.84 28.37
C GLY A 666 -21.39 2.53 27.67
N GLN A 667 -22.66 2.13 27.70
CA GLN A 667 -23.15 0.99 26.93
C GLN A 667 -24.34 1.36 26.06
N ALA A 668 -24.51 0.67 24.95
CA ALA A 668 -25.65 0.80 24.04
C ALA A 668 -26.25 -0.60 23.80
N ARG A 669 -27.50 -0.81 24.21
CA ARG A 669 -28.16 -2.14 24.28
C ARG A 669 -27.42 -3.23 25.08
N GLY A 670 -26.40 -2.88 25.86
CA GLY A 670 -25.61 -3.79 26.69
C GLY A 670 -24.21 -4.10 26.15
N GLU A 671 -23.88 -3.65 24.94
CA GLU A 671 -22.52 -3.65 24.41
C GLU A 671 -21.81 -2.34 24.80
N ASP A 672 -20.49 -2.39 25.04
CA ASP A 672 -19.70 -1.20 25.35
C ASP A 672 -19.63 -0.24 24.15
N HIS A 673 -19.86 1.06 24.38
CA HIS A 673 -20.07 2.04 23.32
C HIS A 673 -19.49 3.42 23.66
N ALA A 674 -19.08 4.15 22.62
CA ALA A 674 -18.53 5.50 22.71
C ALA A 674 -19.23 6.46 21.74
N TRP A 675 -19.59 7.65 22.22
CA TRP A 675 -20.24 8.70 21.44
C TRP A 675 -19.89 10.09 22.01
N ASN A 676 -20.50 11.17 21.52
CA ASN A 676 -20.13 12.54 21.91
C ASN A 676 -21.21 13.29 22.70
N MET A 677 -20.78 14.36 23.38
CA MET A 677 -21.66 15.50 23.67
C MET A 677 -21.16 16.75 22.97
N VAL A 678 -22.07 17.68 22.71
CA VAL A 678 -21.79 19.04 22.24
C VAL A 678 -22.44 20.07 23.15
N ASN A 679 -21.75 21.16 23.43
CA ASN A 679 -22.35 22.37 24.00
C ASN A 679 -22.71 23.33 22.86
N LEU A 680 -23.97 23.72 22.79
CA LEU A 680 -24.51 24.66 21.82
C LEU A 680 -25.27 25.76 22.57
N GLU A 681 -24.82 27.01 22.45
CA GLU A 681 -25.39 28.17 23.14
C GLU A 681 -25.47 28.00 24.68
N GLY A 682 -24.54 27.24 25.29
CA GLY A 682 -24.52 26.91 26.71
C GLY A 682 -25.27 25.62 27.09
N ILE A 683 -26.05 25.05 26.18
CA ILE A 683 -26.87 23.85 26.41
C ILE A 683 -26.13 22.60 25.90
N TRP A 684 -26.08 21.55 26.73
CA TRP A 684 -25.48 20.28 26.34
C TRP A 684 -26.48 19.35 25.65
N TYR A 685 -26.00 18.63 24.63
CA TYR A 685 -26.75 17.61 23.88
C TYR A 685 -25.87 16.40 23.60
N HIS A 686 -26.46 15.19 23.55
CA HIS A 686 -25.78 13.98 23.08
C HIS A 686 -25.79 13.91 21.54
N LEU A 687 -24.68 13.49 20.96
CA LEU A 687 -24.51 13.30 19.52
C LEU A 687 -23.81 11.96 19.26
N ASP A 688 -24.49 11.03 18.59
CA ASP A 688 -23.91 9.74 18.20
C ASP A 688 -23.99 9.55 16.68
N ALA A 689 -22.85 9.73 16.01
CA ALA A 689 -22.70 9.48 14.59
C ALA A 689 -22.81 7.98 14.24
N THR A 690 -22.40 7.09 15.15
CA THR A 690 -22.41 5.64 14.94
C THR A 690 -23.82 5.10 14.77
N TRP A 691 -24.77 5.58 15.58
CA TRP A 691 -26.18 5.22 15.47
C TRP A 691 -26.96 6.07 14.44
N ASN A 692 -26.28 7.02 13.79
CA ASN A 692 -26.76 7.75 12.62
C ASN A 692 -26.21 7.19 11.29
N ASP A 693 -25.18 6.34 11.33
CA ASP A 693 -24.72 5.52 10.19
C ASP A 693 -25.80 4.49 9.80
N PRO A 694 -26.27 4.44 8.54
CA PRO A 694 -27.13 3.36 8.06
C PRO A 694 -26.34 2.04 7.93
N VAL A 695 -26.57 1.08 8.82
CA VAL A 695 -26.03 -0.30 8.65
C VAL A 695 -27.08 -1.23 8.00
N PRO A 696 -26.75 -1.99 6.92
CA PRO A 696 -25.52 -1.92 6.14
C PRO A 696 -25.42 -0.61 5.33
N ASP A 697 -24.18 -0.18 5.08
CA ASP A 697 -23.86 1.12 4.47
C ASP A 697 -24.70 1.44 3.22
N ALA A 698 -25.16 2.68 3.17
CA ALA A 698 -25.86 3.29 2.05
C ALA A 698 -25.14 4.61 1.70
N PRO A 699 -24.11 4.59 0.84
CA PRO A 699 -23.20 5.70 0.62
C PRO A 699 -23.90 7.06 0.40
N GLY A 700 -23.53 8.04 1.22
CA GLY A 700 -24.08 9.40 1.19
C GLY A 700 -25.43 9.59 1.90
N ARG A 701 -25.96 8.58 2.61
CA ARG A 701 -27.26 8.66 3.30
C ARG A 701 -27.13 8.93 4.82
N VAL A 702 -27.11 10.21 5.19
CA VAL A 702 -27.11 10.63 6.61
C VAL A 702 -28.46 10.35 7.30
N ARG A 703 -28.43 9.90 8.56
CA ARG A 703 -29.58 9.84 9.48
C ARG A 703 -29.41 10.79 10.66
N TYR A 704 -30.47 11.01 11.42
CA TYR A 704 -30.50 11.93 12.57
C TYR A 704 -31.20 11.34 13.81
N ASP A 705 -31.31 10.01 13.87
CA ASP A 705 -32.01 9.29 14.94
C ASP A 705 -31.38 9.53 16.32
N TYR A 706 -30.08 9.81 16.39
CA TYR A 706 -29.30 10.11 17.60
C TYR A 706 -28.57 11.46 17.51
N TYR A 707 -29.11 12.39 16.72
CA TYR A 707 -28.63 13.77 16.64
C TYR A 707 -29.22 14.63 17.78
N ASN A 708 -28.34 15.35 18.50
CA ASN A 708 -28.63 16.30 19.58
C ASN A 708 -29.75 15.86 20.55
N ARG A 709 -29.57 14.69 21.16
CA ARG A 709 -30.52 14.05 22.08
C ARG A 709 -30.37 14.51 23.53
N THR A 710 -31.44 14.38 24.30
CA THR A 710 -31.44 14.62 25.75
C THR A 710 -31.07 13.39 26.58
N ASP A 711 -30.68 13.64 27.83
CA ASP A 711 -30.50 12.70 28.95
C ASP A 711 -31.62 11.64 29.07
N ALA A 712 -32.85 12.01 28.70
CA ALA A 712 -34.04 11.16 28.77
C ALA A 712 -34.32 10.42 27.44
N GLN A 713 -33.91 10.99 26.31
CA GLN A 713 -34.05 10.36 24.99
C GLN A 713 -32.98 9.29 24.77
N MET A 714 -31.73 9.55 25.17
CA MET A 714 -30.64 8.56 25.08
C MET A 714 -30.86 7.36 25.99
N ALA A 715 -31.44 7.58 27.17
CA ALA A 715 -31.71 6.54 28.17
C ALA A 715 -32.63 5.40 27.67
N ALA A 716 -33.31 5.57 26.54
CA ALA A 716 -34.11 4.52 25.91
C ALA A 716 -33.27 3.39 25.29
N THR A 717 -31.97 3.63 25.00
CA THR A 717 -31.05 2.65 24.39
C THR A 717 -29.64 2.67 24.95
N HIS A 718 -29.25 3.73 25.66
CA HIS A 718 -27.91 3.96 26.18
C HIS A 718 -27.88 4.10 27.71
N THR A 719 -26.78 3.64 28.33
CA THR A 719 -26.49 3.81 29.76
C THR A 719 -25.08 4.39 29.95
N TRP A 720 -24.92 5.29 30.92
CA TRP A 720 -23.64 5.93 31.26
C TRP A 720 -23.65 6.44 32.69
N GLU A 721 -22.46 6.67 33.27
CA GLU A 721 -22.33 7.31 34.58
C GLU A 721 -22.61 8.81 34.49
N ARG A 722 -23.88 9.20 34.64
CA ARG A 722 -24.36 10.59 34.55
C ARG A 722 -23.56 11.60 35.37
N ASN A 723 -22.99 11.19 36.50
CA ASN A 723 -22.23 12.06 37.39
C ASN A 723 -20.86 12.50 36.82
N LEU A 724 -20.37 11.85 35.76
CA LEU A 724 -19.08 12.16 35.11
C LEU A 724 -19.21 13.19 33.97
N TYR A 725 -20.43 13.53 33.54
CA TYR A 725 -20.69 14.30 32.33
C TYR A 725 -21.73 15.42 32.57
N PRO A 726 -21.76 16.47 31.71
CA PRO A 726 -22.81 17.49 31.77
C PRO A 726 -24.20 16.91 31.49
N ALA A 727 -25.24 17.50 32.08
CA ALA A 727 -26.63 17.05 31.88
C ALA A 727 -27.30 17.71 30.66
N ALA A 728 -27.79 16.92 29.72
CA ALA A 728 -28.49 17.34 28.51
C ALA A 728 -30.01 17.33 28.70
N GLN A 729 -30.56 18.29 29.43
CA GLN A 729 -31.99 18.27 29.82
C GLN A 729 -32.95 18.90 28.80
N THR A 730 -32.50 19.90 28.03
CA THR A 730 -33.36 20.67 27.11
C THR A 730 -33.55 19.96 25.77
N PRO A 731 -34.79 19.75 25.27
CA PRO A 731 -35.03 19.18 23.94
C PRO A 731 -34.50 20.05 22.80
N TYR A 732 -33.86 19.43 21.80
CA TYR A 732 -33.36 20.13 20.61
C TYR A 732 -34.51 20.56 19.67
N PRO A 733 -34.56 21.82 19.21
CA PRO A 733 -35.59 22.28 18.27
C PRO A 733 -35.45 21.59 16.90
N ARG A 734 -36.52 20.92 16.43
CA ARG A 734 -36.54 20.30 15.08
C ARG A 734 -36.32 21.30 13.95
N GLU A 735 -36.68 22.57 14.17
CA GLU A 735 -36.47 23.67 13.23
C GLU A 735 -34.99 24.08 13.09
N ARG A 736 -34.10 23.62 13.98
CA ARG A 736 -32.63 23.72 13.85
C ARG A 736 -31.99 22.42 13.30
N LEU A 737 -32.77 21.57 12.63
CA LEU A 737 -32.31 20.33 12.00
C LEU A 737 -32.68 20.25 10.50
N LEU A 738 -33.75 20.94 10.10
CA LEU A 738 -34.22 21.11 8.72
C LEU A 738 -33.45 22.23 8.01
#